data_AF-A0A518LN29-F1
#
_entry.id   AF-A0A518LN29-F1
#
_cell.length_a   1.000
_cell.length_b   1.000
_cell.length_c   1.000
_cell.angle_alpha   90.00
_cell.angle_beta   90.00
_cell.angle_gamma   90.00
#
_symmetry.space_group_name_H-M   'P 1'
#
loop_
_entity.id
_entity.type
_entity.pdbx_description
1 polymer ?
#
loop_
_entity_poly.entity_id
_entity_poly.type
_entity_poly.pdbx_seq_one_letter_code
_entity_poly.pdbx_strand_id
1 'polypeptide(L)'
;MISHAGNESGAVFSPTPSAGSNGSSREVDPRLSTVLITNGNLLSMLSLGDWLYHHGHHLKAVVITTKLPSTKSNVTGLWKMFWRSGFRYTYFKLNTNRFLPSRLAARGMPTTIPQLIRLYRLPTDVIYADNINDPDVIRRVRAYEPSVLLSFSATSRFSDELIEVPSRVALNVHYALLPGYAGLSPYYWYVHHREAVAGVTMHVIHSKLDAGPIICQERFDAQGITSVTDLLIRQMEMVSPVLCRFYDGELHETRATPQDLGKRTYYRHPTRQQVSDFKHRRLLFTTSQDVNRVMEMARLCRDRAAQAVADNFQRRARLCTPADLRPSLSDGRTSTNEAGAPDAGQEITRIAQSWYVPPMVPRRDTFLVYSLDFVLATLQGCIAEPQRVRRTLPWLTVGVIVRSLMALMQIVIMGLAWVPIVNWFVEIAARTFTRNAAGFFLRSCYWKARLKRLGVDTIIDQGVEIWGPANVCIGSHAHVDTNVRLAAGERRHRQHGYIVVGDHVHLGPGVHIAGRGGVEIRDFVGIMANAHLYSATGVIERPQDPGQLISMSHMAPHDQQHVHEAPILIDDFAFVGMMTRIMPGVRIGYGAIVHANCEVTQEVPAFANIGAVPRGRQIGWRRPRRRSPQLNGATGDSAARAVPDAASPSTPDSSRGSDLVR
;
A
#
# COMPACT_ATOMS: atom_id res chain seq x y z
N MET A 1 57.36 -8.87 -38.05
CA MET A 1 57.89 -7.52 -37.76
C MET A 1 57.10 -6.95 -36.62
N ILE A 2 57.82 -6.59 -35.55
CA ILE A 2 57.31 -6.12 -34.27
C ILE A 2 57.00 -4.63 -34.38
N SER A 3 55.83 -4.20 -33.93
CA SER A 3 55.69 -2.93 -33.20
C SER A 3 54.53 -3.02 -32.20
N HIS A 4 54.90 -2.92 -30.92
CA HIS A 4 54.04 -2.84 -29.75
C HIS A 4 53.67 -1.39 -29.43
N ALA A 5 52.50 -1.23 -28.81
CA ALA A 5 52.06 -0.27 -27.78
C ALA A 5 50.71 0.36 -28.18
N GLY A 6 49.66 0.42 -27.36
CA GLY A 6 49.59 0.35 -25.91
C GLY A 6 48.19 -0.08 -25.43
N ASN A 7 48.18 -0.45 -24.15
CA ASN A 7 47.11 -1.10 -23.40
C ASN A 7 46.33 -0.02 -22.63
N GLU A 8 45.02 0.11 -22.83
CA GLU A 8 44.15 0.84 -21.89
C GLU A 8 42.95 -0.02 -21.50
N SER A 9 43.00 -0.43 -20.23
CA SER A 9 42.03 -1.20 -19.49
C SER A 9 40.99 -0.28 -18.81
N GLY A 10 39.72 -0.68 -18.84
CA GLY A 10 38.78 -0.48 -17.74
C GLY A 10 38.08 0.88 -17.65
N ALA A 11 36.98 1.06 -18.39
CA ALA A 11 35.99 2.09 -18.10
C ALA A 11 34.76 1.46 -17.41
N VAL A 12 34.73 1.58 -16.07
CA VAL A 12 33.56 1.32 -15.24
C VAL A 12 32.60 2.51 -15.42
N PHE A 13 31.44 2.26 -16.04
CA PHE A 13 30.38 3.26 -16.17
C PHE A 13 29.79 3.60 -14.79
N SER A 14 30.06 4.81 -14.31
CA SER A 14 29.36 5.44 -13.18
C SER A 14 28.40 6.50 -13.74
N PRO A 15 27.10 6.52 -13.39
CA PRO A 15 26.21 7.60 -13.81
C PRO A 15 26.20 8.70 -12.74
N THR A 16 26.95 9.77 -12.97
CA THR A 16 26.69 11.08 -12.38
C THR A 16 26.06 11.98 -13.45
N PRO A 17 24.93 12.66 -13.19
CA PRO A 17 24.36 13.59 -14.15
C PRO A 17 25.17 14.89 -14.13
N SER A 18 25.66 15.30 -15.30
CA SER A 18 26.28 16.61 -15.50
C SER A 18 25.22 17.72 -15.44
N ALA A 19 25.55 18.77 -14.70
CA ALA A 19 24.75 19.98 -14.60
C ALA A 19 25.06 20.94 -15.76
N GLY A 20 24.01 21.48 -16.39
CA GLY A 20 24.04 22.78 -17.07
C GLY A 20 23.77 22.79 -18.57
N SER A 21 22.52 23.08 -18.97
CA SER A 21 22.22 24.24 -19.85
C SER A 21 20.70 24.47 -19.98
N ASN A 22 20.29 25.67 -19.54
CA ASN A 22 19.11 26.47 -19.89
C ASN A 22 17.75 25.80 -20.21
N GLY A 23 16.90 25.71 -19.19
CA GLY A 23 15.89 26.76 -19.01
C GLY A 23 14.70 26.82 -19.97
N SER A 24 14.16 25.70 -20.45
CA SER A 24 12.70 25.57 -20.62
C SER A 24 12.22 24.61 -19.54
N SER A 25 11.42 25.09 -18.59
CA SER A 25 10.71 24.24 -17.64
C SER A 25 9.95 23.18 -18.43
N ARG A 26 10.47 21.94 -18.47
CA ARG A 26 9.77 20.78 -19.02
C ARG A 26 8.53 20.60 -18.14
N GLU A 27 7.38 21.08 -18.60
CA GLU A 27 6.11 20.83 -17.95
C GLU A 27 5.82 19.33 -18.01
N VAL A 28 6.08 18.64 -16.91
CA VAL A 28 5.52 17.30 -16.64
C VAL A 28 4.01 17.46 -16.70
N ASP A 29 3.34 16.77 -17.62
CA ASP A 29 1.88 16.83 -17.78
C ASP A 29 1.21 16.48 -16.44
N PRO A 30 0.62 17.46 -15.72
CA PRO A 30 0.12 17.25 -14.36
C PRO A 30 -1.15 16.40 -14.33
N ARG A 31 -1.61 15.87 -15.48
CA ARG A 31 -2.93 15.22 -15.65
C ARG A 31 -2.88 13.70 -15.88
N LEU A 32 -1.70 13.06 -15.87
CA LEU A 32 -1.66 11.61 -16.05
C LEU A 32 -2.28 10.87 -14.85
N SER A 33 -3.43 10.22 -15.10
CA SER A 33 -4.05 9.22 -14.22
C SER A 33 -3.86 7.83 -14.81
N THR A 34 -3.37 6.89 -13.99
CA THR A 34 -3.00 5.54 -14.43
C THR A 34 -3.77 4.48 -13.66
N VAL A 35 -4.28 3.48 -14.38
CA VAL A 35 -4.66 2.19 -13.81
C VAL A 35 -3.67 1.12 -14.30
N LEU A 36 -3.04 0.41 -13.36
CA LEU A 36 -2.11 -0.69 -13.66
C LEU A 36 -2.83 -2.03 -13.62
N ILE A 37 -2.70 -2.85 -14.65
CA ILE A 37 -3.15 -4.25 -14.66
C ILE A 37 -1.94 -5.17 -14.68
N THR A 38 -1.80 -6.01 -13.65
CA THR A 38 -0.63 -6.88 -13.48
C THR A 38 -0.97 -8.15 -12.71
N ASN A 39 -0.08 -9.15 -12.77
CA ASN A 39 -0.13 -10.31 -11.87
C ASN A 39 0.37 -10.00 -10.45
N GLY A 40 1.00 -8.84 -10.24
CA GLY A 40 1.43 -8.35 -8.93
C GLY A 40 2.56 -9.13 -8.27
N ASN A 41 3.20 -10.09 -8.97
CA ASN A 41 4.22 -10.95 -8.39
C ASN A 41 5.56 -10.24 -8.17
N LEU A 42 6.54 -10.97 -7.63
CA LEU A 42 7.88 -10.45 -7.35
C LEU A 42 8.55 -9.84 -8.59
N LEU A 43 8.46 -10.50 -9.74
CA LEU A 43 9.10 -10.03 -10.97
C LEU A 43 8.48 -8.71 -11.43
N SER A 44 7.15 -8.63 -11.44
CA SER A 44 6.43 -7.38 -11.73
C SER A 44 6.81 -6.27 -10.77
N MET A 45 6.88 -6.58 -9.47
CA MET A 45 7.31 -5.63 -8.46
C MET A 45 8.73 -5.10 -8.68
N LEU A 46 9.68 -5.97 -9.01
CA LEU A 46 11.06 -5.57 -9.27
C LEU A 46 11.20 -4.77 -10.57
N SER A 47 10.42 -5.10 -11.60
CA SER A 47 10.47 -4.41 -12.90
C SER A 47 9.90 -3.00 -12.84
N LEU A 48 8.87 -2.81 -12.00
CA LEU A 48 8.13 -1.56 -11.85
C LEU A 48 8.60 -0.74 -10.64
N GLY A 49 9.55 -1.24 -9.85
CA GLY A 49 9.90 -0.66 -8.55
C GLY A 49 10.36 0.79 -8.64
N ASP A 50 11.24 1.08 -9.58
CA ASP A 50 11.79 2.43 -9.78
C ASP A 50 10.76 3.37 -10.40
N TRP A 51 9.95 2.88 -11.34
CA TRP A 51 8.81 3.66 -11.84
C TRP A 51 7.79 3.97 -10.74
N LEU A 52 7.44 3.02 -9.87
CA LEU A 52 6.55 3.26 -8.73
C LEU A 52 7.14 4.26 -7.74
N TYR A 53 8.46 4.24 -7.57
CA TYR A 53 9.17 5.20 -6.73
C TYR A 53 9.06 6.63 -7.28
N HIS A 54 9.29 6.83 -8.59
CA HIS A 54 9.30 8.16 -9.20
C HIS A 54 7.92 8.68 -9.63
N HIS A 55 7.03 7.80 -10.08
CA HIS A 55 5.77 8.12 -10.77
C HIS A 55 4.54 7.43 -10.15
N GLY A 56 4.68 6.73 -9.03
CA GLY A 56 3.58 6.03 -8.37
C GLY A 56 2.40 6.92 -7.97
N HIS A 57 2.59 8.24 -7.87
CA HIS A 57 1.53 9.21 -7.60
C HIS A 57 0.49 9.33 -8.73
N HIS A 58 0.84 8.96 -9.97
CA HIS A 58 -0.12 8.85 -11.07
C HIS A 58 -1.04 7.63 -10.95
N LEU A 59 -0.67 6.64 -10.12
CA LEU A 59 -1.37 5.36 -10.01
C LEU A 59 -2.61 5.47 -9.10
N LYS A 60 -3.80 5.49 -9.71
CA LYS A 60 -5.09 5.57 -9.00
C LYS A 60 -5.56 4.21 -8.48
N ALA A 61 -5.39 3.18 -9.30
CA ALA A 61 -5.71 1.80 -8.92
C ALA A 61 -4.76 0.80 -9.56
N VAL A 62 -4.60 -0.35 -8.91
CA VAL A 62 -3.96 -1.54 -9.45
C VAL A 62 -4.94 -2.71 -9.46
N VAL A 63 -5.08 -3.36 -10.62
CA VAL A 63 -5.84 -4.60 -10.79
C VAL A 63 -4.87 -5.77 -10.80
N ILE A 64 -5.00 -6.63 -9.79
CA ILE A 64 -4.20 -7.84 -9.60
C ILE A 64 -4.95 -9.04 -10.15
N THR A 65 -4.39 -9.68 -11.19
CA THR A 65 -4.97 -10.89 -11.78
C THR A 65 -4.67 -12.12 -10.93
N THR A 66 -5.71 -12.74 -10.34
CA THR A 66 -5.56 -13.84 -9.38
C THR A 66 -5.54 -15.25 -10.00
N LYS A 67 -5.99 -15.39 -11.26
CA LYS A 67 -6.01 -16.66 -12.00
C LYS A 67 -5.10 -16.66 -13.22
N LEU A 68 -4.55 -17.83 -13.53
CA LEU A 68 -3.89 -18.12 -14.81
C LEU A 68 -4.94 -18.37 -15.90
N PRO A 69 -4.72 -17.91 -17.15
CA PRO A 69 -5.69 -18.02 -18.23
C PRO A 69 -5.94 -19.50 -18.58
N SER A 70 -7.21 -19.84 -18.79
CA SER A 70 -7.73 -21.18 -19.16
C SER A 70 -7.73 -22.27 -18.07
N THR A 71 -7.54 -21.92 -16.79
CA THR A 71 -7.57 -22.91 -15.70
C THR A 71 -8.62 -22.58 -14.65
N LYS A 72 -9.47 -23.57 -14.32
CA LYS A 72 -10.43 -23.50 -13.21
C LYS A 72 -9.73 -23.37 -11.84
N SER A 73 -8.47 -23.84 -11.72
CA SER A 73 -7.66 -23.72 -10.50
C SER A 73 -6.15 -23.58 -10.80
N ASN A 74 -5.41 -22.97 -9.87
CA ASN A 74 -3.95 -22.82 -9.96
C ASN A 74 -3.19 -24.17 -9.93
N VAL A 75 -3.75 -25.19 -9.28
CA VAL A 75 -3.16 -26.55 -9.23
C VAL A 75 -3.24 -27.23 -10.59
N THR A 76 -4.39 -27.12 -11.27
CA THR A 76 -4.57 -27.67 -12.61
C THR A 76 -3.61 -27.02 -13.62
N GLY A 77 -3.35 -25.71 -13.48
CA GLY A 77 -2.36 -25.01 -14.30
C GLY A 77 -0.94 -25.51 -14.10
N LEU A 78 -0.54 -25.71 -12.84
CA LEU A 78 0.77 -26.28 -12.51
C LEU A 78 0.93 -27.71 -13.07
N TRP A 79 -0.10 -28.54 -12.95
CA TRP A 79 -0.12 -29.89 -13.50
C TRP A 79 0.02 -29.90 -15.03
N LYS A 80 -0.76 -29.07 -15.73
CA LYS A 80 -0.64 -28.89 -17.20
C LYS A 80 0.77 -28.45 -17.60
N MET A 81 1.39 -27.54 -16.83
CA MET A 81 2.74 -27.06 -17.07
C MET A 81 3.79 -28.18 -16.89
N PHE A 82 3.66 -28.99 -15.84
CA PHE A 82 4.52 -30.15 -15.61
C PHE A 82 4.45 -31.17 -16.75
N TRP A 83 3.24 -31.43 -17.26
CA TRP A 83 3.06 -32.32 -18.41
C TRP A 83 3.63 -31.73 -19.70
N ARG A 84 3.42 -30.44 -19.95
CA ARG A 84 3.90 -29.76 -21.17
C ARG A 84 5.41 -29.56 -21.20
N SER A 85 5.97 -29.01 -20.12
CA SER A 85 7.34 -28.46 -20.08
C SER A 85 8.30 -29.27 -19.19
N GLY A 86 7.77 -30.21 -18.41
CA GLY A 86 8.57 -31.07 -17.53
C GLY A 86 8.98 -30.40 -16.22
N PHE A 87 9.70 -31.17 -15.40
CA PHE A 87 10.05 -30.79 -14.03
C PHE A 87 10.92 -29.53 -13.96
N ARG A 88 11.98 -29.42 -14.78
CA ARG A 88 12.96 -28.31 -14.69
C ARG A 88 12.32 -26.93 -14.91
N TYR A 89 11.49 -26.80 -15.95
CA TYR A 89 10.78 -25.55 -16.24
C TYR A 89 9.71 -25.24 -15.18
N THR A 90 8.99 -26.26 -14.73
CA THR A 90 7.97 -26.13 -13.67
C THR A 90 8.62 -25.68 -12.36
N TYR A 91 9.75 -26.27 -11.99
CA TYR A 91 10.53 -25.88 -10.82
C TYR A 91 11.04 -24.43 -10.95
N PHE A 92 11.56 -24.03 -12.11
CA PHE A 92 11.95 -22.63 -12.36
C PHE A 92 10.79 -21.66 -12.10
N LYS A 93 9.58 -21.98 -12.57
CA LYS A 93 8.37 -21.16 -12.31
C LYS A 93 7.94 -21.18 -10.85
N LEU A 94 8.02 -22.31 -10.16
CA LEU A 94 7.74 -22.40 -8.72
C LEU A 94 8.78 -21.63 -7.90
N ASN A 95 10.05 -21.72 -8.27
CA ASN A 95 11.12 -21.00 -7.60
C ASN A 95 10.91 -19.49 -7.70
N THR A 96 10.68 -18.98 -8.91
CA THR A 96 10.46 -17.55 -9.17
C THR A 96 9.16 -17.00 -8.56
N ASN A 97 8.06 -17.78 -8.55
CA ASN A 97 6.76 -17.30 -8.07
C ASN A 97 6.42 -17.67 -6.62
N ARG A 98 7.09 -18.65 -6.01
CA ARG A 98 6.77 -19.14 -4.66
C ARG A 98 7.98 -19.17 -3.73
N PHE A 99 9.03 -19.91 -4.07
CA PHE A 99 10.13 -20.16 -3.12
C PHE A 99 11.03 -18.95 -2.90
N LEU A 100 11.51 -18.31 -3.97
CA LEU A 100 12.34 -17.11 -3.89
C LEU A 100 11.59 -15.94 -3.23
N PRO A 101 10.33 -15.62 -3.61
CA PRO A 101 9.51 -14.69 -2.85
C PRO A 101 9.45 -15.05 -1.38
N SER A 102 9.18 -16.31 -1.00
CA SER A 102 9.11 -16.72 0.42
C SER A 102 10.43 -16.50 1.18
N ARG A 103 11.58 -16.68 0.53
CA ARG A 103 12.92 -16.43 1.12
C ARG A 103 13.24 -14.94 1.30
N LEU A 104 12.94 -14.12 0.29
CA LEU A 104 13.05 -12.66 0.37
C LEU A 104 12.13 -12.13 1.46
N ALA A 105 10.94 -12.70 1.48
CA ALA A 105 9.91 -12.39 2.41
C ALA A 105 10.38 -12.59 3.85
N ALA A 106 10.96 -13.75 4.18
CA ALA A 106 11.50 -14.05 5.50
C ALA A 106 12.56 -13.02 5.98
N ARG A 107 13.19 -12.27 5.06
CA ARG A 107 14.17 -11.21 5.34
C ARG A 107 13.58 -9.79 5.33
N GLY A 108 12.26 -9.67 5.36
CA GLY A 108 11.57 -8.37 5.42
C GLY A 108 11.59 -7.57 4.10
N MET A 109 11.91 -8.21 2.97
CA MET A 109 11.86 -7.55 1.66
C MET A 109 10.43 -7.59 1.08
N PRO A 110 10.00 -6.55 0.32
CA PRO A 110 8.75 -6.59 -0.43
C PRO A 110 8.85 -7.62 -1.57
N THR A 111 7.74 -8.30 -1.86
CA THR A 111 7.71 -9.37 -2.87
C THR A 111 6.52 -9.29 -3.82
N THR A 112 5.70 -8.23 -3.71
CA THR A 112 4.50 -8.04 -4.54
C THR A 112 4.24 -6.55 -4.74
N ILE A 113 3.55 -6.18 -5.82
CA ILE A 113 3.15 -4.80 -6.10
C ILE A 113 2.30 -4.21 -4.95
N PRO A 114 1.26 -4.88 -4.42
CA PRO A 114 0.50 -4.35 -3.28
C PRO A 114 1.34 -4.08 -2.03
N GLN A 115 2.35 -4.93 -1.75
CA GLN A 115 3.27 -4.67 -0.65
C GLN A 115 4.14 -3.44 -0.90
N LEU A 116 4.58 -3.23 -2.14
CA LEU A 116 5.39 -2.07 -2.49
C LEU A 116 4.57 -0.77 -2.46
N ILE A 117 3.32 -0.80 -2.95
CA ILE A 117 2.34 0.30 -2.84
C ILE A 117 2.15 0.72 -1.37
N ARG A 118 1.93 -0.27 -0.49
CA ARG A 118 1.80 -0.02 0.95
C ARG A 118 3.09 0.55 1.55
N LEU A 119 4.23 0.00 1.16
CA LEU A 119 5.54 0.43 1.63
C LEU A 119 5.87 1.88 1.22
N TYR A 120 5.44 2.30 0.02
CA TYR A 120 5.65 3.65 -0.51
C TYR A 120 4.50 4.61 -0.15
N ARG A 121 3.44 4.13 0.51
CA ARG A 121 2.21 4.87 0.83
C ARG A 121 1.57 5.58 -0.37
N LEU A 122 1.50 4.87 -1.48
CA LEU A 122 0.80 5.38 -2.65
C LEU A 122 -0.72 5.34 -2.39
N PRO A 123 -1.47 6.40 -2.74
CA PRO A 123 -2.92 6.44 -2.59
C PRO A 123 -3.60 5.67 -3.73
N THR A 124 -3.32 4.38 -3.77
CA THR A 124 -3.69 3.49 -4.85
C THR A 124 -4.61 2.39 -4.32
N ASP A 125 -5.77 2.25 -4.93
CA ASP A 125 -6.66 1.14 -4.62
C ASP A 125 -6.15 -0.18 -5.19
N VAL A 126 -6.26 -1.26 -4.43
CA VAL A 126 -5.89 -2.60 -4.88
C VAL A 126 -7.14 -3.42 -5.17
N ILE A 127 -7.30 -3.81 -6.42
CA ILE A 127 -8.44 -4.57 -6.93
C ILE A 127 -7.98 -5.97 -7.29
N TYR A 128 -8.55 -7.00 -6.67
CA TYR A 128 -8.29 -8.38 -7.06
C TYR A 128 -9.36 -8.85 -8.03
N ALA A 129 -8.95 -9.34 -9.19
CA ALA A 129 -9.85 -9.78 -10.25
C ALA A 129 -9.42 -11.14 -10.81
N ASP A 130 -10.37 -12.09 -10.83
CA ASP A 130 -10.19 -13.39 -11.48
C ASP A 130 -10.26 -13.26 -13.02
N ASN A 131 -11.13 -12.36 -13.51
CA ASN A 131 -11.28 -12.00 -14.91
C ASN A 131 -11.29 -10.47 -15.02
N ILE A 132 -10.36 -9.92 -15.79
CA ILE A 132 -10.25 -8.47 -16.00
C ILE A 132 -11.32 -7.92 -16.94
N ASN A 133 -11.92 -8.79 -17.77
CA ASN A 133 -12.98 -8.42 -18.71
C ASN A 133 -14.37 -8.61 -18.08
N ASP A 134 -14.45 -8.82 -16.77
CA ASP A 134 -15.72 -8.83 -16.05
C ASP A 134 -16.34 -7.41 -16.10
N PRO A 135 -17.62 -7.26 -16.48
CA PRO A 135 -18.27 -5.95 -16.54
C PRO A 135 -18.13 -5.13 -15.25
N ASP A 136 -18.13 -5.78 -14.07
CA ASP A 136 -17.92 -5.08 -12.80
C ASP A 136 -16.49 -4.55 -12.63
N VAL A 137 -15.50 -5.29 -13.13
CA VAL A 137 -14.10 -4.85 -13.11
C VAL A 137 -13.90 -3.68 -14.08
N ILE A 138 -14.43 -3.79 -15.30
CA ILE A 138 -14.38 -2.70 -16.29
C ILE A 138 -15.07 -1.44 -15.75
N ARG A 139 -16.26 -1.58 -15.16
CA ARG A 139 -16.99 -0.46 -14.52
C ARG A 139 -16.16 0.23 -13.45
N ARG A 140 -15.48 -0.54 -12.59
CA ARG A 140 -14.59 0.01 -11.55
C ARG A 140 -13.37 0.69 -12.15
N VAL A 141 -12.73 0.10 -13.16
CA VAL A 141 -11.60 0.73 -13.88
C VAL A 141 -12.02 2.04 -14.52
N ARG A 142 -13.20 2.08 -15.17
CA ARG A 142 -13.78 3.28 -15.79
C ARG A 142 -14.07 4.38 -14.77
N ALA A 143 -14.49 4.03 -13.55
CA ALA A 143 -14.77 4.99 -12.48
C ALA A 143 -13.52 5.77 -11.99
N TYR A 144 -12.31 5.30 -12.29
CA TYR A 144 -11.07 6.05 -12.01
C TYR A 144 -10.69 7.04 -13.11
N GLU A 145 -11.44 7.09 -14.22
CA GLU A 145 -11.19 7.96 -15.38
C GLU A 145 -9.70 7.97 -15.79
N PRO A 146 -9.08 6.80 -16.06
CA PRO A 146 -7.66 6.74 -16.37
C PRO A 146 -7.37 7.42 -17.70
N SER A 147 -6.31 8.21 -17.75
CA SER A 147 -5.67 8.61 -19.00
C SER A 147 -4.87 7.46 -19.60
N VAL A 148 -4.21 6.67 -18.75
CA VAL A 148 -3.34 5.56 -19.16
C VAL A 148 -3.82 4.26 -18.53
N LEU A 149 -4.04 3.25 -19.36
CA LEU A 149 -4.17 1.87 -18.91
C LEU A 149 -2.84 1.15 -19.13
N LEU A 150 -2.10 0.89 -18.05
CA LEU A 150 -0.80 0.23 -18.13
C LEU A 150 -0.96 -1.27 -17.86
N SER A 151 -0.65 -2.11 -18.85
CA SER A 151 -0.49 -3.55 -18.69
C SER A 151 0.96 -3.91 -18.42
N PHE A 152 1.18 -4.74 -17.42
CA PHE A 152 2.49 -5.37 -17.22
C PHE A 152 2.37 -6.79 -16.66
N SER A 153 2.82 -7.77 -17.45
CA SER A 153 2.73 -9.20 -17.09
C SER A 153 1.31 -9.64 -16.70
N ALA A 154 0.29 -9.01 -17.28
CA ALA A 154 -1.11 -9.40 -17.10
C ALA A 154 -1.33 -10.81 -17.67
N THR A 155 -2.14 -11.61 -16.97
CA THR A 155 -2.32 -13.03 -17.32
C THR A 155 -3.46 -13.25 -18.31
N SER A 156 -4.21 -12.20 -18.69
CA SER A 156 -5.41 -12.32 -19.51
C SER A 156 -5.37 -11.37 -20.70
N ARG A 157 -6.02 -11.76 -21.81
CA ARG A 157 -6.24 -10.88 -22.96
C ARG A 157 -7.29 -9.84 -22.59
N PHE A 158 -7.08 -8.59 -23.00
CA PHE A 158 -7.99 -7.48 -22.70
C PHE A 158 -9.10 -7.48 -23.75
N SER A 159 -10.35 -7.26 -23.35
CA SER A 159 -11.45 -7.00 -24.27
C SER A 159 -11.28 -5.62 -24.91
N ASP A 160 -11.87 -5.42 -26.10
CA ASP A 160 -11.84 -4.13 -26.77
C ASP A 160 -12.48 -3.05 -25.88
N GLU A 161 -13.57 -3.37 -25.17
CA GLU A 161 -14.18 -2.48 -24.19
C GLU A 161 -13.19 -2.00 -23.11
N LEU A 162 -12.31 -2.87 -22.61
CA LEU A 162 -11.31 -2.51 -21.61
C LEU A 162 -10.18 -1.67 -22.22
N ILE A 163 -9.77 -1.99 -23.45
CA ILE A 163 -8.72 -1.27 -24.19
C ILE A 163 -9.15 0.18 -24.49
N GLU A 164 -10.45 0.42 -24.67
CA GLU A 164 -11.04 1.73 -24.97
C GLU A 164 -11.34 2.58 -23.71
N VAL A 165 -11.22 2.02 -22.50
CA VAL A 165 -11.45 2.79 -21.25
C VAL A 165 -10.52 4.01 -21.08
N PRO A 166 -9.19 3.92 -21.29
CA PRO A 166 -8.32 5.07 -21.03
C PRO A 166 -8.56 6.20 -22.03
N SER A 167 -8.62 7.44 -21.56
CA SER A 167 -8.87 8.60 -22.41
C SER A 167 -7.71 8.96 -23.35
N ARG A 168 -6.51 8.46 -23.07
CA ARG A 168 -5.30 8.72 -23.87
C ARG A 168 -4.74 7.45 -24.51
N VAL A 169 -4.35 6.45 -23.71
CA VAL A 169 -3.69 5.25 -24.28
C VAL A 169 -3.73 4.02 -23.37
N ALA A 170 -3.88 2.85 -23.98
CA ALA A 170 -3.61 1.55 -23.36
C ALA A 170 -2.21 1.04 -23.77
N LEU A 171 -1.32 0.82 -22.81
CA LEU A 171 0.09 0.49 -23.03
C LEU A 171 0.48 -0.85 -22.43
N ASN A 172 1.42 -1.55 -23.07
CA ASN A 172 2.07 -2.72 -22.51
C ASN A 172 3.59 -2.65 -22.70
N VAL A 173 4.34 -3.13 -21.71
CA VAL A 173 5.79 -3.31 -21.82
C VAL A 173 6.07 -4.81 -21.91
N HIS A 174 6.55 -5.26 -23.06
CA HIS A 174 6.81 -6.66 -23.39
C HIS A 174 8.31 -6.97 -23.37
N TYR A 175 8.67 -8.17 -22.91
CA TYR A 175 10.05 -8.62 -22.78
C TYR A 175 10.69 -9.11 -24.09
N ALA A 176 10.46 -8.41 -25.18
CA ALA A 176 11.06 -8.74 -26.46
C ALA A 176 11.17 -7.53 -27.38
N LEU A 177 11.95 -7.67 -28.44
CA LEU A 177 11.94 -6.79 -29.60
C LEU A 177 10.85 -7.23 -30.58
N LEU A 178 9.64 -6.67 -30.42
CA LEU A 178 8.52 -6.90 -31.32
C LEU A 178 8.84 -6.42 -32.75
N PRO A 179 8.29 -7.06 -33.80
CA PRO A 179 7.28 -8.13 -33.78
C PRO A 179 7.82 -9.53 -33.44
N GLY A 180 9.12 -9.67 -33.22
CA GLY A 180 9.74 -10.92 -32.80
C GLY A 180 9.37 -11.30 -31.36
N TYR A 181 9.28 -12.60 -31.09
CA TYR A 181 9.07 -13.16 -29.76
C TYR A 181 7.79 -12.68 -29.05
N ALA A 182 6.70 -12.50 -29.81
CA ALA A 182 5.38 -12.27 -29.25
C ALA A 182 4.91 -13.51 -28.44
N GLY A 183 4.00 -13.30 -27.47
CA GLY A 183 3.44 -14.36 -26.66
C GLY A 183 4.21 -14.63 -25.37
N LEU A 184 4.43 -15.90 -25.04
CA LEU A 184 4.74 -16.32 -23.67
C LEU A 184 6.23 -16.62 -23.45
N SER A 185 6.74 -16.16 -22.31
CA SER A 185 8.12 -16.37 -21.82
C SER A 185 9.23 -16.02 -22.83
N PRO A 186 9.25 -14.80 -23.42
CA PRO A 186 10.28 -14.42 -24.38
C PRO A 186 11.71 -14.67 -23.87
N TYR A 187 11.98 -14.35 -22.60
CA TYR A 187 13.29 -14.56 -21.96
C TYR A 187 13.80 -16.01 -22.07
N TYR A 188 12.91 -16.99 -22.07
CA TYR A 188 13.32 -18.39 -22.26
C TYR A 188 13.77 -18.62 -23.71
N TRP A 189 13.04 -18.05 -24.66
CA TRP A 189 13.26 -18.23 -26.10
C TRP A 189 14.51 -17.51 -26.59
N TYR A 190 14.79 -16.30 -26.10
CA TYR A 190 16.06 -15.61 -26.35
C TYR A 190 17.27 -16.47 -25.95
N VAL A 191 17.24 -17.07 -24.76
CA VAL A 191 18.31 -17.97 -24.29
C VAL A 191 18.34 -19.28 -25.09
N HIS A 192 17.17 -19.86 -25.41
CA HIS A 192 17.07 -21.10 -26.18
C HIS A 192 17.67 -20.96 -27.60
N HIS A 193 17.39 -19.84 -28.27
CA HIS A 193 17.91 -19.52 -29.60
C HIS A 193 19.29 -18.85 -29.60
N ARG A 194 19.85 -18.53 -28.42
CA ARG A 194 21.16 -17.88 -28.25
C ARG A 194 21.27 -16.56 -29.02
N GLU A 195 20.21 -15.77 -28.92
CA GLU A 195 20.17 -14.44 -29.53
C GLU A 195 21.29 -13.56 -29.00
N ALA A 196 21.99 -12.88 -29.90
CA ALA A 196 23.05 -11.94 -29.54
C ALA A 196 22.50 -10.61 -29.02
N VAL A 197 21.26 -10.26 -29.40
CA VAL A 197 20.61 -9.02 -28.99
C VAL A 197 19.25 -9.34 -28.40
N ALA A 198 18.97 -8.83 -27.20
CA ALA A 198 17.67 -8.91 -26.56
C ALA A 198 17.19 -7.51 -26.15
N GLY A 199 15.94 -7.42 -25.69
CA GLY A 199 15.36 -6.13 -25.41
C GLY A 199 14.00 -6.16 -24.75
N VAL A 200 13.43 -4.97 -24.58
CA VAL A 200 12.03 -4.73 -24.20
C VAL A 200 11.37 -3.81 -25.21
N THR A 201 10.06 -3.95 -25.39
CA THR A 201 9.26 -3.08 -26.25
C THR A 201 8.11 -2.49 -25.45
N MET A 202 7.97 -1.15 -25.47
CA MET A 202 6.74 -0.48 -25.09
C MET A 202 5.88 -0.31 -26.34
N HIS A 203 4.64 -0.80 -26.29
CA HIS A 203 3.71 -0.72 -27.42
C HIS A 203 2.29 -0.41 -26.95
N VAL A 204 1.49 0.15 -27.84
CA VAL A 204 0.05 0.32 -27.64
C VAL A 204 -0.62 -1.05 -27.64
N ILE A 205 -1.57 -1.27 -26.73
CA ILE A 205 -2.35 -2.51 -26.68
C ILE A 205 -3.30 -2.52 -27.87
N HIS A 206 -3.39 -3.67 -28.52
CA HIS A 206 -4.31 -3.92 -29.61
C HIS A 206 -5.08 -5.22 -29.35
N SER A 207 -6.19 -5.42 -30.06
CA SER A 207 -7.05 -6.60 -29.88
C SER A 207 -6.27 -7.89 -30.09
N LYS A 208 -5.31 -7.91 -31.03
CA LYS A 208 -4.35 -9.01 -31.22
C LYS A 208 -3.15 -8.87 -30.29
N LEU A 209 -2.85 -9.95 -29.56
CA LEU A 209 -1.76 -10.00 -28.57
C LEU A 209 -0.40 -9.59 -29.18
N ASP A 210 0.24 -8.63 -28.52
CA ASP A 210 1.56 -8.07 -28.82
C ASP A 210 1.72 -7.60 -30.28
N ALA A 211 0.64 -7.15 -30.91
CA ALA A 211 0.63 -6.73 -32.32
C ALA A 211 0.38 -5.23 -32.53
N GLY A 212 0.21 -4.46 -31.45
CA GLY A 212 -0.07 -3.02 -31.56
C GLY A 212 1.16 -2.18 -31.87
N PRO A 213 0.98 -0.92 -32.31
CA PRO A 213 2.06 0.00 -32.66
C PRO A 213 3.13 0.16 -31.56
N ILE A 214 4.41 0.21 -31.95
CA ILE A 214 5.57 0.31 -31.06
C ILE A 214 5.89 1.77 -30.76
N ILE A 215 5.98 2.12 -29.48
CA ILE A 215 6.39 3.45 -29.01
C ILE A 215 7.91 3.52 -28.89
N CYS A 216 8.52 2.54 -28.22
CA CYS A 216 9.97 2.44 -28.12
C CYS A 216 10.43 1.00 -27.96
N GLN A 217 11.70 0.76 -28.30
CA GLN A 217 12.40 -0.49 -28.00
C GLN A 217 13.74 -0.17 -27.36
N GLU A 218 14.06 -0.88 -26.30
CA GLU A 218 15.39 -0.86 -25.69
C GLU A 218 16.10 -2.17 -25.96
N ARG A 219 17.39 -2.08 -26.29
CA ARG A 219 18.21 -3.21 -26.72
C ARG A 219 19.44 -3.32 -25.82
N PHE A 220 19.87 -4.55 -25.58
CA PHE A 220 21.14 -4.83 -24.91
C PHE A 220 21.81 -6.05 -25.53
N ASP A 221 23.13 -6.10 -25.37
CA ASP A 221 23.93 -7.26 -25.75
C ASP A 221 23.62 -8.44 -24.84
N ALA A 222 23.09 -9.50 -25.45
CA ALA A 222 22.75 -10.76 -24.81
C ALA A 222 23.78 -11.87 -25.10
N GLN A 223 24.87 -11.56 -25.82
CA GLN A 223 25.93 -12.50 -26.10
C GLN A 223 26.54 -13.03 -24.80
N GLY A 224 26.71 -14.36 -24.75
CA GLY A 224 27.27 -15.04 -23.57
C GLY A 224 26.30 -15.26 -22.41
N ILE A 225 25.05 -14.75 -22.47
CA ILE A 225 24.06 -15.05 -21.45
C ILE A 225 23.63 -16.52 -21.56
N THR A 226 23.86 -17.27 -20.49
CA THR A 226 23.55 -18.71 -20.42
C THR A 226 22.42 -19.03 -19.46
N SER A 227 21.94 -18.06 -18.67
CA SER A 227 20.86 -18.24 -17.70
C SER A 227 19.60 -17.47 -18.10
N VAL A 228 18.44 -18.12 -18.00
CA VAL A 228 17.13 -17.48 -18.22
C VAL A 228 16.86 -16.37 -17.20
N THR A 229 17.33 -16.55 -15.96
CA THR A 229 17.11 -15.54 -14.91
C THR A 229 17.99 -14.32 -15.12
N ASP A 230 19.24 -14.48 -15.57
CA ASP A 230 20.11 -13.34 -15.91
C ASP A 230 19.53 -12.50 -17.05
N LEU A 231 19.09 -13.13 -18.14
CA LEU A 231 18.43 -12.43 -19.23
C LEU A 231 17.18 -11.66 -18.75
N LEU A 232 16.35 -12.32 -17.93
CA LEU A 232 15.16 -11.70 -17.36
C LEU A 232 15.52 -10.50 -16.46
N ILE A 233 16.55 -10.59 -15.63
CA ILE A 233 17.01 -9.47 -14.78
C ILE A 233 17.40 -8.27 -15.65
N ARG A 234 18.22 -8.47 -16.69
CA ARG A 234 18.62 -7.39 -17.61
C ARG A 234 17.42 -6.75 -18.30
N GLN A 235 16.43 -7.57 -18.68
CA GLN A 235 15.19 -7.06 -19.23
C GLN A 235 14.36 -6.25 -18.22
N MET A 236 14.27 -6.72 -16.98
CA MET A 236 13.57 -6.03 -15.89
C MET A 236 14.20 -4.66 -15.59
N GLU A 237 15.54 -4.58 -15.61
CA GLU A 237 16.29 -3.33 -15.39
C GLU A 237 15.96 -2.24 -16.43
N MET A 238 15.49 -2.60 -17.63
CA MET A 238 15.08 -1.62 -18.66
C MET A 238 13.61 -1.17 -18.54
N VAL A 239 12.75 -1.92 -17.83
CA VAL A 239 11.30 -1.64 -17.79
C VAL A 239 11.02 -0.29 -17.13
N SER A 240 11.56 -0.05 -15.93
CA SER A 240 11.33 1.20 -15.22
C SER A 240 11.88 2.42 -15.96
N PRO A 241 13.13 2.43 -16.47
CA PRO A 241 13.63 3.54 -17.29
C PRO A 241 12.75 3.88 -18.50
N VAL A 242 12.28 2.87 -19.23
CA VAL A 242 11.37 3.06 -20.37
C VAL A 242 10.05 3.72 -19.93
N LEU A 243 9.49 3.27 -18.81
CA LEU A 243 8.28 3.86 -18.25
C LEU A 243 8.53 5.29 -17.77
N CYS A 244 9.60 5.57 -17.03
CA CYS A 244 9.91 6.93 -16.55
C CYS A 244 9.98 7.90 -17.73
N ARG A 245 10.71 7.58 -18.81
CA ARG A 245 10.75 8.44 -20.01
C ARG A 245 9.39 8.72 -20.64
N PHE A 246 8.44 7.79 -20.57
CA PHE A 246 7.06 8.05 -21.01
C PHE A 246 6.34 9.04 -20.08
N TYR A 247 6.46 8.86 -18.76
CA TYR A 247 5.82 9.75 -17.78
C TYR A 247 6.53 11.11 -17.63
N ASP A 248 7.81 11.19 -17.98
CA ASP A 248 8.60 12.42 -18.05
C ASP A 248 8.35 13.21 -19.35
N GLY A 249 7.55 12.68 -20.27
CA GLY A 249 7.21 13.32 -21.55
C GLY A 249 8.29 13.22 -22.63
N GLU A 250 9.26 12.31 -22.50
CA GLU A 250 10.25 12.05 -23.54
C GLU A 250 9.72 11.10 -24.63
N LEU A 251 8.81 10.19 -24.24
CA LEU A 251 8.12 9.26 -25.15
C LEU A 251 6.63 9.57 -25.21
N HIS A 252 6.06 9.47 -26.42
CA HIS A 252 4.65 9.72 -26.67
C HIS A 252 4.07 8.67 -27.61
N GLU A 253 2.83 8.27 -27.35
CA GLU A 253 2.05 7.34 -28.16
C GLU A 253 1.76 7.84 -29.58
N THR A 254 1.76 9.15 -29.80
CA THR A 254 1.60 9.78 -31.14
C THR A 254 2.76 9.46 -32.09
N ARG A 255 3.91 9.05 -31.53
CA ARG A 255 5.08 8.60 -32.30
C ARG A 255 5.10 7.08 -32.50
N ALA A 256 4.03 6.37 -32.13
CA ALA A 256 3.99 4.93 -32.24
C ALA A 256 3.98 4.49 -33.71
N THR A 257 4.81 3.50 -34.04
CA THR A 257 4.96 2.97 -35.39
C THR A 257 4.29 1.60 -35.53
N PRO A 258 3.46 1.37 -36.57
CA PRO A 258 2.86 0.06 -36.80
C PRO A 258 3.92 -1.04 -36.94
N GLN A 259 3.64 -2.22 -36.38
CA GLN A 259 4.50 -3.39 -36.55
C GLN A 259 4.36 -3.99 -37.95
N ASP A 260 5.47 -4.43 -38.54
CA ASP A 260 5.48 -5.33 -39.69
C ASP A 260 5.11 -6.75 -39.24
N LEU A 261 3.81 -7.07 -39.27
CA LEU A 261 3.31 -8.36 -38.82
C LEU A 261 3.74 -9.55 -39.71
N GLY A 262 4.31 -9.30 -40.90
CA GLY A 262 4.93 -10.33 -41.73
C GLY A 262 6.19 -10.93 -41.09
N LYS A 263 6.86 -10.17 -40.21
CA LYS A 263 8.05 -10.59 -39.44
C LYS A 263 7.71 -11.13 -38.05
N ARG A 264 6.42 -11.29 -37.73
CA ARG A 264 5.97 -11.67 -36.39
C ARG A 264 6.25 -13.13 -36.08
N THR A 265 6.97 -13.40 -35.00
CA THR A 265 7.10 -14.73 -34.41
C THR A 265 6.30 -14.82 -33.12
N TYR A 266 5.66 -15.96 -32.86
CA TYR A 266 4.82 -16.17 -31.67
C TYR A 266 5.17 -17.46 -30.97
N TYR A 267 5.40 -17.37 -29.65
CA TYR A 267 5.77 -18.51 -28.84
C TYR A 267 4.79 -18.76 -27.70
N ARG A 268 4.67 -20.04 -27.34
CA ARG A 268 3.93 -20.52 -26.16
C ARG A 268 4.93 -20.93 -25.07
N HIS A 269 4.47 -21.49 -23.96
CA HIS A 269 5.38 -22.18 -23.02
C HIS A 269 6.13 -23.32 -23.73
N PRO A 270 7.41 -23.57 -23.40
CA PRO A 270 8.23 -24.56 -24.08
C PRO A 270 7.76 -25.99 -23.81
N THR A 271 8.06 -26.90 -24.73
CA THR A 271 7.82 -28.34 -24.57
C THR A 271 8.94 -29.00 -23.76
N ARG A 272 8.72 -30.24 -23.31
CA ARG A 272 9.76 -31.05 -22.65
C ARG A 272 11.03 -31.18 -23.49
N GLN A 273 10.90 -31.33 -24.81
CA GLN A 273 12.03 -31.44 -25.73
C GLN A 273 12.86 -30.15 -25.75
N GLN A 274 12.20 -28.99 -25.90
CA GLN A 274 12.87 -27.69 -25.87
C GLN A 274 13.56 -27.43 -24.52
N VAL A 275 12.92 -27.86 -23.42
CA VAL A 275 13.51 -27.79 -22.08
C VAL A 275 14.71 -28.75 -21.93
N SER A 276 14.70 -29.91 -22.59
CA SER A 276 15.85 -30.82 -22.58
C SER A 276 17.06 -30.28 -23.36
N ASP A 277 16.85 -29.49 -24.41
CA ASP A 277 17.93 -28.85 -25.19
C ASP A 277 18.88 -28.03 -24.30
N PHE A 278 18.37 -27.44 -23.23
CA PHE A 278 19.19 -26.68 -22.27
C PHE A 278 20.32 -27.53 -21.68
N LYS A 279 20.08 -28.81 -21.41
CA LYS A 279 21.11 -29.71 -20.88
C LYS A 279 22.24 -29.88 -21.91
N HIS A 280 21.88 -30.19 -23.15
CA HIS A 280 22.84 -30.43 -24.23
C HIS A 280 23.60 -29.17 -24.63
N ARG A 281 22.93 -28.02 -24.56
CA ARG A 281 23.50 -26.71 -24.92
C ARG A 281 24.18 -25.99 -23.76
N ARG A 282 24.35 -26.62 -22.59
CA ARG A 282 24.94 -26.01 -21.37
C ARG A 282 24.27 -24.68 -20.97
N LEU A 283 22.94 -24.62 -21.09
CA LEU A 283 22.13 -23.48 -20.67
C LEU A 283 21.49 -23.77 -19.31
N LEU A 284 21.26 -22.72 -18.53
CA LEU A 284 20.75 -22.76 -17.17
C LEU A 284 19.44 -21.98 -17.05
N PHE A 285 18.63 -22.35 -16.07
CA PHE A 285 17.42 -21.59 -15.73
C PHE A 285 17.74 -20.45 -14.77
N THR A 286 18.54 -20.73 -13.74
CA THR A 286 18.90 -19.80 -12.68
C THR A 286 20.26 -20.21 -12.10
N THR A 287 21.10 -19.23 -11.77
CA THR A 287 22.36 -19.41 -11.04
C THR A 287 22.27 -18.79 -9.63
N SER A 288 23.25 -19.06 -8.76
CA SER A 288 23.33 -18.42 -7.44
C SER A 288 23.58 -16.91 -7.54
N GLN A 289 24.32 -16.46 -8.55
CA GLN A 289 24.56 -15.03 -8.80
C GLN A 289 23.26 -14.31 -9.19
N ASP A 290 22.42 -14.95 -10.01
CA ASP A 290 21.11 -14.40 -10.40
C ASP A 290 20.22 -14.20 -9.17
N VAL A 291 20.21 -15.18 -8.25
CA VAL A 291 19.45 -15.09 -6.99
C VAL A 291 19.96 -13.94 -6.12
N ASN A 292 21.27 -13.72 -6.06
CA ASN A 292 21.86 -12.60 -5.32
C ASN A 292 21.45 -11.25 -5.92
N ARG A 293 21.48 -11.10 -7.25
CA ARG A 293 21.00 -9.88 -7.94
C ARG A 293 19.51 -9.62 -7.65
N VAL A 294 18.67 -10.65 -7.68
CA VAL A 294 17.24 -10.50 -7.30
C VAL A 294 17.07 -10.07 -5.84
N MET A 295 17.89 -10.60 -4.92
CA MET A 295 17.89 -10.17 -3.52
C MET A 295 18.33 -8.71 -3.37
N GLU A 296 19.32 -8.27 -4.15
CA GLU A 296 19.80 -6.89 -4.16
C GLU A 296 18.73 -5.92 -4.69
N MET A 297 18.08 -6.22 -5.82
CA MET A 297 17.00 -5.40 -6.35
C MET A 297 15.84 -5.26 -5.34
N ALA A 298 15.45 -6.37 -4.68
CA ALA A 298 14.40 -6.34 -3.66
C ALA A 298 14.80 -5.52 -2.42
N ARG A 299 16.08 -5.59 -2.05
CA ARG A 299 16.67 -4.77 -0.99
C ARG A 299 16.65 -3.29 -1.34
N LEU A 300 17.02 -2.91 -2.56
CA LEU A 300 16.96 -1.53 -3.04
C LEU A 300 15.53 -0.96 -2.96
N CYS A 301 14.53 -1.73 -3.41
CA CYS A 301 13.12 -1.34 -3.30
C CYS A 301 12.72 -1.03 -1.85
N ARG A 302 13.17 -1.85 -0.90
CA ARG A 302 12.93 -1.67 0.54
C ARG A 302 13.65 -0.44 1.09
N ASP A 303 14.94 -0.30 0.79
CA ASP A 303 15.80 0.72 1.37
C ASP A 303 15.39 2.13 0.87
N ARG A 304 14.79 2.23 -0.33
CA ARG A 304 14.18 3.47 -0.85
C ARG A 304 12.86 3.87 -0.19
N ALA A 305 12.23 3.01 0.61
CA ALA A 305 10.89 3.26 1.15
C ALA A 305 10.77 4.56 1.93
N ALA A 306 11.76 4.88 2.78
CA ALA A 306 11.75 6.09 3.59
C ALA A 306 11.71 7.36 2.71
N GLN A 307 12.58 7.40 1.70
CA GLN A 307 12.64 8.50 0.74
C GLN A 307 11.39 8.55 -0.13
N ALA A 308 10.89 7.39 -0.59
CA ALA A 308 9.67 7.31 -1.40
C ALA A 308 8.48 7.93 -0.66
N VAL A 309 8.33 7.59 0.62
CA VAL A 309 7.27 8.15 1.48
C VAL A 309 7.46 9.66 1.63
N ALA A 310 8.69 10.15 1.86
CA ALA A 310 8.98 11.57 1.96
C ALA A 310 8.69 12.33 0.64
N ASP A 311 9.08 11.78 -0.49
CA ASP A 311 8.87 12.36 -1.82
C ASP A 311 7.39 12.38 -2.18
N ASN A 312 6.68 11.26 -1.97
CA ASN A 312 5.23 11.15 -2.18
C ASN A 312 4.45 12.12 -1.31
N PHE A 313 4.90 12.30 -0.07
CA PHE A 313 4.34 13.27 0.86
C PHE A 313 4.52 14.72 0.37
N GLN A 314 5.73 15.09 -0.05
CA GLN A 314 5.98 16.42 -0.64
C GLN A 314 5.18 16.65 -1.93
N ARG A 315 5.05 15.62 -2.78
CA ARG A 315 4.28 15.69 -4.03
C ARG A 315 2.78 15.82 -3.77
N ARG A 316 2.21 15.07 -2.82
CA ARG A 316 0.80 15.23 -2.44
C ARG A 316 0.51 16.62 -1.86
N ALA A 317 1.42 17.17 -1.05
CA ALA A 317 1.29 18.54 -0.56
C ALA A 317 1.31 19.59 -1.69
N ARG A 318 2.04 19.33 -2.79
CA ARG A 318 2.08 20.19 -4.00
C ARG A 318 0.90 19.98 -4.96
N LEU A 319 0.38 18.75 -5.05
CA LEU A 319 -0.72 18.38 -5.96
C LEU A 319 -2.11 18.73 -5.39
N CYS A 320 -2.22 19.03 -4.09
CA CYS A 320 -3.39 19.70 -3.51
C CYS A 320 -3.52 21.12 -4.07
N THR A 321 -3.88 21.24 -5.35
CA THR A 321 -4.35 22.47 -5.96
C THR A 321 -5.85 22.60 -5.74
N PRO A 322 -6.41 23.82 -5.73
CA PRO A 322 -7.85 24.06 -5.55
C PRO A 322 -8.77 23.30 -6.53
N ALA A 323 -8.24 22.75 -7.62
CA ALA A 323 -8.99 21.97 -8.61
C ALA A 323 -9.24 20.51 -8.17
N ASP A 324 -8.42 19.93 -7.27
CA ASP A 324 -8.66 18.62 -6.66
C ASP A 324 -9.70 18.69 -5.52
N LEU A 325 -10.01 19.91 -5.07
CA LEU A 325 -11.18 20.25 -4.26
C LEU A 325 -12.34 20.55 -5.22
N ARG A 326 -13.24 19.60 -5.48
CA ARG A 326 -14.50 19.94 -6.18
C ARG A 326 -15.22 21.07 -5.44
N PRO A 327 -15.86 22.01 -6.15
CA PRO A 327 -16.43 23.20 -5.55
C PRO A 327 -17.68 22.85 -4.75
N SER A 328 -17.60 22.90 -3.42
CA SER A 328 -18.78 23.07 -2.56
C SER A 328 -18.74 24.40 -1.80
N LEU A 329 -18.03 25.39 -2.35
CA LEU A 329 -18.14 26.78 -1.95
C LEU A 329 -18.98 27.54 -2.98
N SER A 330 -20.25 27.20 -3.04
CA SER A 330 -21.29 28.15 -3.42
C SER A 330 -22.27 28.24 -2.26
N ASP A 331 -21.91 29.05 -1.27
CA ASP A 331 -22.90 29.88 -0.60
C ASP A 331 -22.24 31.14 -0.08
N GLY A 332 -22.84 32.27 -0.46
CA GLY A 332 -22.23 33.58 -0.47
C GLY A 332 -21.82 34.08 0.91
N ARG A 333 -20.63 34.67 0.94
CA ARG A 333 -20.38 35.97 1.58
C ARG A 333 -19.09 36.55 0.99
N THR A 334 -19.26 37.52 0.11
CA THR A 334 -18.25 38.50 -0.25
C THR A 334 -17.76 39.23 1.01
N SER A 335 -16.46 39.14 1.31
CA SER A 335 -15.72 40.29 1.84
C SER A 335 -14.19 40.06 1.79
N THR A 336 -13.56 40.99 1.08
CA THR A 336 -12.19 41.52 1.22
C THR A 336 -10.99 40.66 0.81
N ASN A 337 -10.42 41.05 -0.34
CA ASN A 337 -9.02 40.87 -0.72
C ASN A 337 -8.07 41.34 0.38
N GLU A 338 -7.35 40.41 1.01
CA GLU A 338 -6.05 40.70 1.62
C GLU A 338 -4.95 40.05 0.76
N ALA A 339 -4.27 40.88 -0.03
CA ALA A 339 -3.05 40.51 -0.72
C ALA A 339 -1.92 40.35 0.32
N GLY A 340 -1.59 39.10 0.68
CA GLY A 340 -0.48 38.81 1.59
C GLY A 340 -0.48 37.45 2.27
N ALA A 341 -1.57 36.68 2.24
CA ALA A 341 -1.59 35.33 2.82
C ALA A 341 -0.85 34.33 1.90
N PRO A 342 0.13 33.54 2.40
CA PRO A 342 0.69 32.44 1.62
C PRO A 342 -0.43 31.48 1.24
N ASP A 343 -0.42 31.03 -0.02
CA ASP A 343 -1.32 29.98 -0.52
C ASP A 343 -1.31 28.79 0.46
N ALA A 344 -2.49 28.35 0.90
CA ALA A 344 -2.65 27.33 1.93
C ALA A 344 -1.88 26.04 1.59
N GLY A 345 -1.74 25.70 0.30
CA GLY A 345 -0.93 24.57 -0.16
C GLY A 345 0.57 24.74 0.11
N GLN A 346 1.11 25.95 -0.06
CA GLN A 346 2.51 26.25 0.25
C GLN A 346 2.78 26.20 1.76
N GLU A 347 1.85 26.69 2.58
CA GLU A 347 1.95 26.62 4.03
C GLU A 347 1.95 25.17 4.54
N ILE A 348 1.03 24.34 4.04
CA ILE A 348 0.98 22.90 4.36
C ILE A 348 2.30 22.22 3.97
N THR A 349 2.86 22.52 2.80
CA THR A 349 4.13 21.95 2.35
C THR A 349 5.29 22.31 3.29
N ARG A 350 5.36 23.54 3.79
CA ARG A 350 6.38 23.96 4.77
C ARG A 350 6.21 23.26 6.11
N ILE A 351 4.97 23.15 6.59
CA ILE A 351 4.66 22.41 7.84
C ILE A 351 5.08 20.96 7.68
N ALA A 352 4.72 20.34 6.56
CA ALA A 352 5.09 19.00 6.18
C ALA A 352 6.60 18.75 6.29
N GLN A 353 7.42 19.62 5.70
CA GLN A 353 8.88 19.54 5.74
C GLN A 353 9.49 19.74 7.14
N SER A 354 8.73 20.30 8.09
CA SER A 354 9.18 20.49 9.48
C SER A 354 9.01 19.24 10.36
N TRP A 355 8.29 18.22 9.88
CA TRP A 355 8.04 16.98 10.61
C TRP A 355 9.00 15.87 10.16
N TYR A 356 9.69 15.26 11.11
CA TYR A 356 10.37 13.98 10.88
C TYR A 356 9.33 12.84 10.96
N VAL A 357 9.22 12.07 9.88
CA VAL A 357 8.37 10.87 9.83
C VAL A 357 9.28 9.65 9.89
N PRO A 358 9.25 8.85 10.97
CA PRO A 358 10.09 7.68 11.05
C PRO A 358 9.72 6.67 9.94
N PRO A 359 10.72 5.96 9.37
CA PRO A 359 10.46 4.95 8.36
C PRO A 359 9.58 3.83 8.95
N MET A 360 8.50 3.50 8.23
CA MET A 360 7.64 2.38 8.62
C MET A 360 8.34 1.06 8.27
N VAL A 361 8.35 0.13 9.22
CA VAL A 361 8.77 -1.25 8.95
C VAL A 361 7.54 -2.02 8.48
N PRO A 362 7.44 -2.41 7.20
CA PRO A 362 6.30 -3.18 6.71
C PRO A 362 6.24 -4.52 7.44
N ARG A 363 5.16 -4.76 8.20
CA ARG A 363 4.94 -6.03 8.89
C ARG A 363 3.97 -6.90 8.12
N ARG A 364 4.25 -8.20 8.09
CA ARG A 364 3.36 -9.18 7.46
C ARG A 364 2.19 -9.50 8.36
N ASP A 365 1.03 -9.65 7.72
CA ASP A 365 0.00 -10.51 8.29
C ASP A 365 0.55 -11.92 8.36
N THR A 366 0.63 -12.45 9.56
CA THR A 366 0.90 -13.86 9.78
C THR A 366 -0.37 -14.55 10.21
N PHE A 367 -0.40 -15.88 10.06
CA PHE A 367 -1.49 -16.68 10.60
C PHE A 367 -1.60 -16.51 12.12
N LEU A 368 -0.45 -16.44 12.81
CA LEU A 368 -0.39 -16.28 14.26
C LEU A 368 -0.81 -14.87 14.68
N VAL A 369 -1.51 -14.79 15.82
CA VAL A 369 -1.95 -13.52 16.40
C VAL A 369 -0.80 -12.72 17.01
N TYR A 370 0.25 -13.38 17.51
CA TYR A 370 1.39 -12.74 18.14
C TYR A 370 2.73 -13.16 17.52
N SER A 371 3.62 -12.18 17.39
CA SER A 371 5.01 -12.35 16.99
C SER A 371 5.87 -12.86 18.15
N LEU A 372 7.07 -13.36 17.82
CA LEU A 372 8.01 -13.80 18.87
C LEU A 372 8.44 -12.63 19.76
N ASP A 373 8.66 -11.45 19.18
CA ASP A 373 9.04 -10.25 19.94
C ASP A 373 7.94 -9.85 20.92
N PHE A 374 6.67 -9.93 20.52
CA PHE A 374 5.55 -9.64 21.42
C PHE A 374 5.49 -10.63 22.57
N VAL A 375 5.60 -11.93 22.29
CA VAL A 375 5.62 -12.98 23.33
C VAL A 375 6.76 -12.76 24.32
N LEU A 376 7.97 -12.45 23.83
CA LEU A 376 9.12 -12.15 24.69
C LEU A 376 8.89 -10.88 25.53
N ALA A 377 8.33 -9.83 24.93
CA ALA A 377 8.00 -8.60 25.64
C ALA A 377 6.96 -8.85 26.75
N THR A 378 5.97 -9.69 26.50
CA THR A 378 4.98 -10.10 27.51
C THR A 378 5.62 -10.88 28.64
N LEU A 379 6.43 -11.91 28.33
CA LEU A 379 7.09 -12.75 29.35
C LEU A 379 8.08 -11.96 30.22
N GLN A 380 8.69 -10.92 29.67
CA GLN A 380 9.66 -10.08 30.37
C GLN A 380 9.02 -8.84 31.03
N GLY A 381 7.71 -8.61 30.86
CA GLY A 381 7.02 -7.43 31.40
C GLY A 381 7.40 -6.11 30.73
N CYS A 382 7.92 -6.14 29.49
CA CYS A 382 8.43 -4.98 28.77
C CYS A 382 7.57 -4.60 27.54
N ILE A 383 6.26 -4.87 27.56
CA ILE A 383 5.37 -4.62 26.41
C ILE A 383 5.41 -3.14 25.96
N ALA A 384 5.46 -2.20 26.91
CA ALA A 384 5.54 -0.76 26.62
C ALA A 384 6.92 -0.31 26.11
N GLU A 385 7.97 -1.10 26.30
CA GLU A 385 9.35 -0.74 25.97
C GLU A 385 10.04 -1.87 25.18
N PRO A 386 9.70 -2.04 23.88
CA PRO A 386 10.21 -3.15 23.05
C PRO A 386 11.74 -3.17 22.91
N GLN A 387 12.37 -2.02 23.11
CA GLN A 387 13.83 -1.85 23.07
C GLN A 387 14.53 -2.57 24.24
N ARG A 388 13.83 -2.80 25.36
CA ARG A 388 14.39 -3.47 26.55
C ARG A 388 14.28 -5.00 26.50
N VAL A 389 13.65 -5.56 25.48
CA VAL A 389 13.46 -7.00 25.33
C VAL A 389 14.80 -7.70 25.13
N ARG A 390 15.15 -8.56 26.09
CA ARG A 390 16.36 -9.39 26.06
C ARG A 390 16.18 -10.53 25.07
N ARG A 391 17.13 -10.65 24.13
CA ARG A 391 17.14 -11.68 23.07
C ARG A 391 18.30 -12.65 23.24
N THR A 392 18.54 -13.12 24.45
CA THR A 392 19.55 -14.15 24.70
C THR A 392 19.03 -15.51 24.25
N LEU A 393 19.94 -16.47 23.99
CA LEU A 393 19.57 -17.81 23.56
C LEU A 393 18.52 -18.50 24.48
N PRO A 394 18.64 -18.44 25.82
CA PRO A 394 17.60 -18.99 26.71
C PRO A 394 16.22 -18.36 26.51
N TRP A 395 16.17 -17.03 26.39
CA TRP A 395 14.91 -16.31 26.16
C TRP A 395 14.29 -16.66 24.82
N LEU A 396 15.10 -16.73 23.75
CA LEU A 396 14.63 -17.13 22.43
C LEU A 396 14.04 -18.54 22.45
N THR A 397 14.70 -19.49 23.12
CA THR A 397 14.20 -20.86 23.28
C THR A 397 12.85 -20.89 23.99
N VAL A 398 12.74 -20.23 25.14
CA VAL A 398 11.47 -20.14 25.90
C VAL A 398 10.38 -19.48 25.06
N GLY A 399 10.68 -18.36 24.41
CA GLY A 399 9.73 -17.64 23.56
C GLY A 399 9.22 -18.48 22.39
N VAL A 400 10.08 -19.27 21.75
CA VAL A 400 9.68 -20.19 20.67
C VAL A 400 8.79 -21.31 21.20
N ILE A 401 9.11 -21.90 22.36
CA ILE A 401 8.27 -22.94 22.99
C ILE A 401 6.88 -22.39 23.30
N VAL A 402 6.81 -21.27 24.02
CA VAL A 402 5.54 -20.62 24.40
C VAL A 402 4.74 -20.26 23.16
N ARG A 403 5.37 -19.63 22.16
CA ARG A 403 4.70 -19.27 20.89
C ARG A 403 4.18 -20.49 20.14
N SER A 404 4.88 -21.62 20.18
CA SER A 404 4.46 -22.86 19.52
C SER A 404 3.25 -23.48 20.23
N LEU A 405 3.21 -23.47 21.56
CA LEU A 405 2.04 -23.88 22.33
C LEU A 405 0.84 -22.97 22.05
N MET A 406 1.05 -21.65 22.03
CA MET A 406 0.02 -20.69 21.65
C MET A 406 -0.49 -20.93 20.22
N ALA A 407 0.37 -21.29 19.28
CA ALA A 407 -0.06 -21.62 17.92
C ALA A 407 -1.05 -22.80 17.88
N LEU A 408 -0.80 -23.85 18.67
CA LEU A 408 -1.69 -24.99 18.80
C LEU A 408 -3.03 -24.58 19.42
N MET A 409 -3.00 -23.83 20.53
CA MET A 409 -4.21 -23.32 21.19
C MET A 409 -5.03 -22.40 20.26
N GLN A 410 -4.35 -21.55 19.48
CA GLN A 410 -4.99 -20.65 18.53
C GLN A 410 -5.80 -21.45 17.50
N ILE A 411 -5.25 -22.53 16.93
CA ILE A 411 -5.96 -23.37 15.95
C ILE A 411 -7.24 -23.94 16.56
N VAL A 412 -7.17 -24.42 17.81
CA VAL A 412 -8.32 -24.96 18.53
C VAL A 412 -9.38 -23.88 18.76
N ILE A 413 -9.01 -22.73 19.34
CA ILE A 413 -9.94 -21.63 19.62
C ILE A 413 -10.60 -21.14 18.32
N MET A 414 -9.82 -20.98 17.26
CA MET A 414 -10.32 -20.57 15.96
C MET A 414 -11.30 -21.61 15.40
N GLY A 415 -11.00 -22.91 15.51
CA GLY A 415 -11.92 -23.97 15.08
C GLY A 415 -13.25 -23.97 15.84
N LEU A 416 -13.19 -23.81 17.17
CA LEU A 416 -14.39 -23.74 18.03
C LEU A 416 -15.28 -22.53 17.70
N ALA A 417 -14.69 -21.41 17.28
CA ALA A 417 -15.44 -20.20 16.88
C ALA A 417 -16.30 -20.39 15.63
N TRP A 418 -16.13 -21.48 14.86
CA TRP A 418 -16.95 -21.80 13.69
C TRP A 418 -18.05 -22.83 13.98
N VAL A 419 -18.05 -23.46 15.15
CA VAL A 419 -19.09 -24.41 15.56
C VAL A 419 -20.25 -23.61 16.17
N PRO A 420 -21.48 -23.62 15.60
CA PRO A 420 -22.53 -22.66 15.96
C PRO A 420 -22.88 -22.59 17.45
N ILE A 421 -23.10 -23.75 18.10
CA ILE A 421 -23.49 -23.83 19.52
C ILE A 421 -22.31 -23.40 20.41
N VAL A 422 -21.10 -23.81 20.06
CA VAL A 422 -19.89 -23.51 20.84
C VAL A 422 -19.50 -22.03 20.70
N ASN A 423 -19.69 -21.44 19.51
CA ASN A 423 -19.41 -20.03 19.27
C ASN A 423 -20.14 -19.14 20.26
N TRP A 424 -21.37 -19.47 20.66
CA TRP A 424 -22.11 -18.66 21.64
C TRP A 424 -21.35 -18.53 22.97
N PHE A 425 -20.81 -19.64 23.48
CA PHE A 425 -19.99 -19.64 24.70
C PHE A 425 -18.64 -18.98 24.50
N VAL A 426 -17.95 -19.26 23.39
CA VAL A 426 -16.63 -18.68 23.09
C VAL A 426 -16.72 -17.17 22.88
N GLU A 427 -17.79 -16.68 22.26
CA GLU A 427 -18.06 -15.27 22.06
C GLU A 427 -18.31 -14.55 23.39
N ILE A 428 -19.14 -15.15 24.26
CA ILE A 428 -19.35 -14.63 25.62
C ILE A 428 -18.02 -14.58 26.36
N ALA A 429 -17.23 -15.66 26.34
CA ALA A 429 -15.93 -15.70 26.98
C ALA A 429 -14.96 -14.66 26.37
N ALA A 430 -14.92 -14.50 25.05
CA ALA A 430 -14.10 -13.46 24.42
C ALA A 430 -14.49 -12.07 24.93
N ARG A 431 -15.79 -11.78 25.07
CA ARG A 431 -16.29 -10.49 25.55
C ARG A 431 -16.05 -10.27 27.05
N THR A 432 -16.19 -11.29 27.89
CA THR A 432 -16.24 -11.13 29.36
C THR A 432 -15.02 -11.64 30.10
N PHE A 433 -14.22 -12.53 29.52
CA PHE A 433 -13.07 -13.11 30.21
C PHE A 433 -12.03 -12.04 30.57
N THR A 434 -11.32 -12.29 31.67
CA THR A 434 -10.55 -11.28 32.41
C THR A 434 -9.56 -10.46 31.57
N ARG A 435 -9.21 -9.28 32.09
CA ARG A 435 -8.25 -8.35 31.49
C ARG A 435 -6.81 -8.73 31.84
N ASN A 436 -6.35 -9.86 31.30
CA ASN A 436 -4.98 -10.34 31.44
C ASN A 436 -4.46 -10.92 30.10
N ALA A 437 -3.19 -11.37 30.08
CA ALA A 437 -2.55 -11.91 28.89
C ALA A 437 -3.33 -13.09 28.26
N ALA A 438 -3.89 -13.97 29.08
CA ALA A 438 -4.69 -15.09 28.60
C ALA A 438 -5.99 -14.62 27.93
N GLY A 439 -6.66 -13.61 28.50
CA GLY A 439 -7.85 -13.02 27.89
C GLY A 439 -7.57 -12.27 26.60
N PHE A 440 -6.48 -11.50 26.53
CA PHE A 440 -6.05 -10.86 25.28
C PHE A 440 -5.77 -11.90 24.19
N PHE A 441 -5.11 -13.01 24.56
CA PHE A 441 -4.85 -14.09 23.62
C PHE A 441 -6.13 -14.78 23.15
N LEU A 442 -7.06 -15.12 24.05
CA LEU A 442 -8.36 -15.71 23.71
C LEU A 442 -9.12 -14.81 22.72
N ARG A 443 -9.26 -13.52 23.06
CA ARG A 443 -9.93 -12.52 22.22
C ARG A 443 -9.29 -12.40 20.85
N SER A 444 -7.97 -12.30 20.80
CA SER A 444 -7.24 -12.18 19.54
C SER A 444 -7.44 -13.41 18.66
N CYS A 445 -7.42 -14.62 19.23
CA CYS A 445 -7.71 -15.85 18.49
C CYS A 445 -9.15 -15.91 17.98
N TYR A 446 -10.12 -15.58 18.85
CA TYR A 446 -11.54 -15.55 18.48
C TYR A 446 -11.80 -14.58 17.33
N TRP A 447 -11.36 -13.34 17.46
CA TRP A 447 -11.57 -12.33 16.42
C TRP A 447 -10.75 -12.59 15.16
N LYS A 448 -9.57 -13.21 15.25
CA LYS A 448 -8.82 -13.68 14.06
C LYS A 448 -9.63 -14.65 13.21
N ALA A 449 -10.48 -15.48 13.82
CA ALA A 449 -11.35 -16.40 13.10
C ALA A 449 -12.58 -15.73 12.47
N ARG A 450 -13.07 -14.63 13.06
CA ARG A 450 -14.35 -14.00 12.69
C ARG A 450 -14.20 -12.78 11.78
N LEU A 451 -13.13 -12.01 11.95
CA LEU A 451 -12.88 -10.79 11.19
C LEU A 451 -12.45 -11.09 9.75
N LYS A 452 -12.69 -10.15 8.84
CA LYS A 452 -12.13 -10.21 7.48
C LYS A 452 -10.61 -10.28 7.51
N ARG A 453 -10.01 -9.47 8.39
CA ARG A 453 -8.57 -9.43 8.64
C ARG A 453 -8.30 -8.92 10.06
N LEU A 454 -7.37 -9.59 10.75
CA LEU A 454 -6.78 -9.10 11.99
C LEU A 454 -5.26 -9.18 11.86
N GLY A 455 -4.57 -8.07 12.07
CA GLY A 455 -3.11 -7.99 12.03
C GLY A 455 -2.44 -8.70 13.20
N VAL A 456 -1.11 -8.75 13.17
CA VAL A 456 -0.29 -9.36 14.22
C VAL A 456 -0.03 -8.35 15.34
N ASP A 457 0.12 -8.83 16.57
CA ASP A 457 0.43 -8.00 17.75
C ASP A 457 -0.66 -6.97 18.08
N THR A 458 -1.87 -7.23 17.62
CA THR A 458 -3.05 -6.40 17.92
C THR A 458 -3.71 -6.90 19.19
N ILE A 459 -4.02 -5.97 20.09
CA ILE A 459 -4.66 -6.25 21.38
C ILE A 459 -6.12 -5.82 21.29
N ILE A 460 -7.01 -6.73 21.69
CA ILE A 460 -8.44 -6.48 21.83
C ILE A 460 -8.80 -6.68 23.30
N ASP A 461 -9.30 -5.64 23.93
CA ASP A 461 -9.63 -5.61 25.35
C ASP A 461 -11.04 -6.17 25.64
N GLN A 462 -11.41 -6.23 26.92
CA GLN A 462 -12.69 -6.74 27.40
C GLN A 462 -13.87 -5.87 26.93
N GLY A 463 -15.04 -6.47 26.72
CA GLY A 463 -16.27 -5.74 26.38
C GLY A 463 -16.33 -5.18 24.96
N VAL A 464 -15.35 -5.48 24.10
CA VAL A 464 -15.38 -5.06 22.68
C VAL A 464 -16.49 -5.80 21.95
N GLU A 465 -17.35 -5.03 21.28
CA GLU A 465 -18.45 -5.55 20.47
C GLU A 465 -18.21 -5.25 18.99
N ILE A 466 -18.26 -6.28 18.15
CA ILE A 466 -18.06 -6.15 16.70
C ILE A 466 -19.24 -6.77 15.96
N TRP A 467 -19.98 -5.94 15.24
CA TRP A 467 -21.14 -6.34 14.45
C TRP A 467 -20.76 -6.36 12.97
N GLY A 468 -21.13 -7.43 12.27
CA GLY A 468 -20.67 -7.67 10.90
C GLY A 468 -19.14 -7.90 10.79
N PRO A 469 -18.52 -8.78 11.60
CA PRO A 469 -17.06 -8.93 11.65
C PRO A 469 -16.43 -9.30 10.29
N ALA A 470 -17.17 -9.96 9.39
CA ALA A 470 -16.72 -10.27 8.03
C ALA A 470 -16.46 -9.04 7.14
N ASN A 471 -16.87 -7.85 7.57
CA ASN A 471 -16.65 -6.57 6.89
C ASN A 471 -15.62 -5.68 7.63
N VAL A 472 -15.00 -6.20 8.69
CA VAL A 472 -14.06 -5.46 9.52
C VAL A 472 -12.62 -5.96 9.29
N CYS A 473 -11.73 -5.02 9.00
CA CYS A 473 -10.29 -5.23 8.94
C CYS A 473 -9.62 -4.43 10.05
N ILE A 474 -8.75 -5.07 10.83
CA ILE A 474 -7.91 -4.38 11.82
C ILE A 474 -6.45 -4.71 11.51
N GLY A 475 -5.61 -3.69 11.44
CA GLY A 475 -4.17 -3.79 11.17
C GLY A 475 -3.40 -4.40 12.34
N SER A 476 -2.08 -4.32 12.25
CA SER A 476 -1.11 -4.86 13.20
C SER A 476 -0.73 -3.81 14.26
N HIS A 477 -0.38 -4.26 15.47
CA HIS A 477 -0.02 -3.37 16.59
C HIS A 477 -1.11 -2.34 16.92
N ALA A 478 -2.36 -2.65 16.58
CA ALA A 478 -3.47 -1.84 16.99
C ALA A 478 -3.87 -2.19 18.42
N HIS A 479 -4.46 -1.23 19.12
CA HIS A 479 -5.03 -1.46 20.44
C HIS A 479 -6.49 -1.02 20.44
N VAL A 480 -7.38 -1.97 20.68
CA VAL A 480 -8.82 -1.74 20.80
C VAL A 480 -9.20 -1.88 22.27
N ASP A 481 -9.41 -0.74 22.94
CA ASP A 481 -9.66 -0.68 24.37
C ASP A 481 -11.05 -1.19 24.77
N THR A 482 -11.29 -1.18 26.07
CA THR A 482 -12.50 -1.69 26.71
C THR A 482 -13.77 -1.02 26.15
N ASN A 483 -14.81 -1.82 25.93
CA ASN A 483 -16.14 -1.35 25.52
C ASN A 483 -16.19 -0.59 24.19
N VAL A 484 -15.22 -0.81 23.29
CA VAL A 484 -15.30 -0.29 21.92
C VAL A 484 -16.39 -1.02 21.14
N ARG A 485 -17.17 -0.27 20.35
CA ARG A 485 -18.23 -0.81 19.48
C ARG A 485 -17.93 -0.53 18.02
N LEU A 486 -17.86 -1.57 17.21
CA LEU A 486 -17.61 -1.51 15.77
C LEU A 486 -18.81 -2.11 15.02
N ALA A 487 -19.53 -1.30 14.25
CA ALA A 487 -20.70 -1.76 13.49
C ALA A 487 -20.49 -1.58 11.98
N ALA A 488 -20.04 -2.63 11.28
CA ALA A 488 -19.73 -2.59 9.85
C ALA A 488 -20.86 -3.11 8.94
N GLY A 489 -22.08 -3.24 9.47
CA GLY A 489 -23.22 -3.83 8.77
C GLY A 489 -23.16 -5.35 8.71
N GLU A 490 -24.28 -6.01 8.96
CA GLU A 490 -24.39 -7.47 8.97
C GLU A 490 -25.14 -8.03 7.75
N ARG A 491 -24.50 -8.97 7.05
CA ARG A 491 -25.08 -9.67 5.89
C ARG A 491 -26.42 -10.33 6.18
N ARG A 492 -26.61 -10.90 7.37
CA ARG A 492 -27.87 -11.56 7.80
C ARG A 492 -29.04 -10.58 7.83
N HIS A 493 -28.76 -9.31 8.09
CA HIS A 493 -29.75 -8.24 8.15
C HIS A 493 -29.77 -7.38 6.87
N ARG A 494 -29.13 -7.84 5.77
CA ARG A 494 -28.99 -7.10 4.50
C ARG A 494 -28.37 -5.70 4.67
N GLN A 495 -27.61 -5.47 5.73
CA GLN A 495 -26.91 -4.21 5.95
C GLN A 495 -25.56 -4.23 5.25
N HIS A 496 -25.28 -3.21 4.45
CA HIS A 496 -23.95 -2.98 3.88
C HIS A 496 -23.13 -2.06 4.79
N GLY A 497 -21.82 -2.03 4.54
CA GLY A 497 -20.87 -1.25 5.30
C GLY A 497 -19.52 -1.93 5.37
N TYR A 498 -18.53 -1.20 5.88
CA TYR A 498 -17.21 -1.72 6.15
C TYR A 498 -16.47 -0.83 7.16
N ILE A 499 -15.56 -1.45 7.91
CA ILE A 499 -14.64 -0.72 8.79
C ILE A 499 -13.23 -1.24 8.52
N VAL A 500 -12.31 -0.34 8.19
CA VAL A 500 -10.90 -0.65 8.00
C VAL A 500 -10.09 0.18 8.98
N VAL A 501 -9.33 -0.49 9.84
CA VAL A 501 -8.41 0.10 10.80
C VAL A 501 -6.98 -0.28 10.39
N GLY A 502 -6.11 0.71 10.27
CA GLY A 502 -4.70 0.57 9.91
C GLY A 502 -3.83 -0.05 11.00
N ASP A 503 -2.53 -0.02 10.78
CA ASP A 503 -1.51 -0.45 11.73
C ASP A 503 -1.22 0.66 12.77
N HIS A 504 -0.82 0.28 13.97
CA HIS A 504 -0.47 1.22 15.05
C HIS A 504 -1.61 2.19 15.43
N VAL A 505 -2.86 1.77 15.24
CA VAL A 505 -4.04 2.55 15.62
C VAL A 505 -4.41 2.26 17.05
N HIS A 506 -4.74 3.30 17.81
CA HIS A 506 -5.33 3.18 19.14
C HIS A 506 -6.79 3.65 19.11
N LEU A 507 -7.70 2.74 19.45
CA LEU A 507 -9.10 3.05 19.73
C LEU A 507 -9.27 3.04 21.25
N GLY A 508 -9.50 4.22 21.82
CA GLY A 508 -9.69 4.42 23.24
C GLY A 508 -11.00 3.82 23.77
N PRO A 509 -11.18 3.78 25.10
CA PRO A 509 -12.30 3.11 25.72
C PRO A 509 -13.63 3.77 25.33
N GLY A 510 -14.65 2.95 25.08
CA GLY A 510 -15.99 3.43 24.72
C GLY A 510 -16.11 4.09 23.35
N VAL A 511 -15.08 4.02 22.49
CA VAL A 511 -15.18 4.50 21.09
C VAL A 511 -16.28 3.72 20.36
N HIS A 512 -17.09 4.44 19.58
CA HIS A 512 -18.16 3.85 18.80
C HIS A 512 -18.01 4.24 17.32
N ILE A 513 -17.93 3.24 16.45
CA ILE A 513 -17.79 3.41 15.01
C ILE A 513 -18.98 2.74 14.31
N ALA A 514 -19.84 3.55 13.69
CA ALA A 514 -20.94 3.11 12.85
C ALA A 514 -20.54 3.23 11.37
N GLY A 515 -20.20 2.10 10.75
CA GLY A 515 -19.60 1.97 9.43
C GLY A 515 -20.54 1.60 8.28
N ARG A 516 -21.83 1.94 8.38
CA ARG A 516 -22.83 1.67 7.31
C ARG A 516 -22.46 2.29 5.96
N GLY A 517 -22.01 3.55 5.95
CA GLY A 517 -21.47 4.25 4.78
C GLY A 517 -19.97 4.00 4.53
N GLY A 518 -19.31 3.25 5.42
CA GLY A 518 -17.87 2.96 5.37
C GLY A 518 -17.03 3.84 6.28
N VAL A 519 -16.04 3.26 6.96
CA VAL A 519 -15.04 3.99 7.76
C VAL A 519 -13.65 3.44 7.50
N GLU A 520 -12.73 4.31 7.12
CA GLU A 520 -11.32 4.00 6.92
C GLU A 520 -10.44 4.83 7.85
N ILE A 521 -9.74 4.15 8.75
CA ILE A 521 -8.75 4.73 9.64
C ILE A 521 -7.39 4.23 9.19
N ARG A 522 -6.51 5.14 8.79
CA ARG A 522 -5.15 4.82 8.32
C ARG A 522 -4.21 4.57 9.51
N ASP A 523 -2.90 4.52 9.24
CA ASP A 523 -1.92 4.05 10.21
C ASP A 523 -1.55 5.15 11.22
N PHE A 524 -1.10 4.76 12.42
CA PHE A 524 -0.64 5.68 13.47
C PHE A 524 -1.70 6.70 13.94
N VAL A 525 -2.98 6.36 13.83
CA VAL A 525 -4.08 7.21 14.28
C VAL A 525 -4.43 6.93 15.74
N GLY A 526 -4.67 7.99 16.51
CA GLY A 526 -5.21 7.90 17.86
C GLY A 526 -6.65 8.41 17.91
N ILE A 527 -7.60 7.54 18.27
CA ILE A 527 -8.99 7.92 18.55
C ILE A 527 -9.22 7.77 20.04
N MET A 528 -9.45 8.88 20.73
CA MET A 528 -9.51 8.88 22.19
C MET A 528 -10.89 8.50 22.73
N ALA A 529 -10.96 8.29 24.04
CA ALA A 529 -12.12 7.77 24.75
C ALA A 529 -13.46 8.43 24.36
N ASN A 530 -14.49 7.59 24.19
CA ASN A 530 -15.87 8.00 23.88
C ASN A 530 -16.04 8.83 22.61
N ALA A 531 -15.09 8.82 21.66
CA ALA A 531 -15.30 9.40 20.35
C ALA A 531 -16.28 8.56 19.52
N HIS A 532 -17.09 9.22 18.70
CA HIS A 532 -18.14 8.62 17.90
C HIS A 532 -17.96 8.97 16.42
N LEU A 533 -17.91 7.94 15.57
CA LEU A 533 -17.79 8.09 14.11
C LEU A 533 -19.07 7.54 13.47
N TYR A 534 -19.82 8.40 12.78
CA TYR A 534 -21.09 8.05 12.14
C TYR A 534 -20.99 8.25 10.63
N SER A 535 -20.84 7.16 9.88
CA SER A 535 -20.84 7.19 8.39
C SER A 535 -22.25 7.22 7.79
N ALA A 536 -23.29 7.14 8.63
CA ALA A 536 -24.68 7.26 8.23
C ALA A 536 -25.48 7.98 9.32
N THR A 537 -26.38 8.87 8.92
CA THR A 537 -27.31 9.56 9.83
C THR A 537 -28.64 9.82 9.14
N GLY A 538 -29.73 9.86 9.91
CA GLY A 538 -30.99 10.40 9.42
C GLY A 538 -30.85 11.89 9.09
N VAL A 539 -31.59 12.36 8.09
CA VAL A 539 -31.66 13.78 7.72
C VAL A 539 -33.04 14.34 8.04
N ILE A 540 -33.12 15.66 8.19
CA ILE A 540 -34.38 16.39 8.44
C ILE A 540 -35.19 16.60 7.15
N GLU A 541 -34.53 16.53 5.99
CA GLU A 541 -35.08 16.90 4.69
C GLU A 541 -34.55 15.95 3.61
N ARG A 542 -35.39 15.61 2.63
CA ARG A 542 -34.95 14.92 1.41
C ARG A 542 -34.44 15.94 0.39
N PRO A 543 -33.21 15.79 -0.14
CA PRO A 543 -32.70 16.71 -1.16
C PRO A 543 -33.56 16.79 -2.43
N GLN A 544 -34.29 15.71 -2.74
CA GLN A 544 -35.15 15.61 -3.91
C GLN A 544 -36.59 16.13 -3.65
N ASP A 545 -37.01 16.22 -2.39
CA ASP A 545 -38.34 16.72 -2.01
C ASP A 545 -38.28 17.37 -0.61
N PRO A 546 -37.87 18.65 -0.55
CA PRO A 546 -37.71 19.39 0.70
C PRO A 546 -39.01 19.59 1.48
N GLY A 547 -40.16 19.52 0.81
CA GLY A 547 -41.47 19.78 1.41
C GLY A 547 -42.07 18.57 2.10
N GLN A 548 -41.54 17.37 1.86
CA GLN A 548 -42.07 16.14 2.43
C GLN A 548 -41.52 15.91 3.83
N LEU A 549 -42.40 15.88 4.82
CA LEU A 549 -42.03 15.49 6.18
C LEU A 549 -41.57 14.03 6.20
N ILE A 550 -40.34 13.81 6.67
CA ILE A 550 -39.74 12.48 6.81
C ILE A 550 -39.59 12.09 8.28
N SER A 551 -39.66 10.80 8.54
CA SER A 551 -39.43 10.22 9.86
C SER A 551 -37.99 9.75 9.99
N MET A 552 -37.34 10.16 11.08
CA MET A 552 -36.04 9.61 11.48
C MET A 552 -36.16 8.30 12.26
N SER A 553 -37.37 7.80 12.49
CA SER A 553 -37.59 6.53 13.16
C SER A 553 -37.28 5.39 12.20
N HIS A 554 -36.40 4.47 12.60
CA HIS A 554 -36.16 3.23 11.87
C HIS A 554 -37.39 2.32 11.78
N MET A 555 -38.43 2.57 12.58
CA MET A 555 -39.70 1.84 12.57
C MET A 555 -40.74 2.45 11.61
N ALA A 556 -40.48 3.62 11.04
CA ALA A 556 -41.38 4.21 10.05
C ALA A 556 -41.35 3.43 8.72
N PRO A 557 -42.35 3.56 7.85
CA PRO A 557 -42.28 3.04 6.49
C PRO A 557 -41.03 3.52 5.73
N HIS A 558 -40.42 2.65 4.91
CA HIS A 558 -39.14 2.95 4.22
C HIS A 558 -39.23 4.15 3.27
N ASP A 559 -40.41 4.38 2.69
CA ASP A 559 -40.73 5.52 1.82
C ASP A 559 -40.79 6.84 2.59
N GLN A 560 -40.84 6.81 3.92
CA GLN A 560 -40.85 8.00 4.79
C GLN A 560 -39.52 8.20 5.54
N GLN A 561 -38.53 7.34 5.31
CA GLN A 561 -37.19 7.48 5.89
C GLN A 561 -36.20 8.02 4.84
N HIS A 562 -35.25 8.83 5.29
CA HIS A 562 -34.07 9.15 4.48
C HIS A 562 -32.82 9.14 5.35
N VAL A 563 -31.78 8.46 4.86
CA VAL A 563 -30.49 8.32 5.55
C VAL A 563 -29.42 8.85 4.61
N HIS A 564 -28.67 9.84 5.08
CA HIS A 564 -27.47 10.30 4.41
C HIS A 564 -26.31 9.38 4.79
N GLU A 565 -25.73 8.72 3.79
CA GLU A 565 -24.62 7.78 3.94
C GLU A 565 -23.42 8.25 3.14
N ALA A 566 -22.28 8.41 3.80
CA ALA A 566 -21.05 8.80 3.14
C ALA A 566 -19.84 8.30 3.94
N PRO A 567 -18.77 7.85 3.27
CA PRO A 567 -17.62 7.25 3.93
C PRO A 567 -16.87 8.29 4.78
N ILE A 568 -16.31 7.82 5.90
CA ILE A 568 -15.37 8.62 6.71
C ILE A 568 -13.95 8.12 6.44
N LEU A 569 -13.02 9.04 6.20
CA LEU A 569 -11.61 8.74 6.00
C LEU A 569 -10.76 9.52 7.01
N ILE A 570 -9.94 8.83 7.80
CA ILE A 570 -8.99 9.43 8.73
C ILE A 570 -7.58 9.05 8.28
N ASP A 571 -6.83 10.03 7.76
CA ASP A 571 -5.48 9.82 7.21
C ASP A 571 -4.42 9.63 8.31
N ASP A 572 -3.22 9.16 7.90
CA ASP A 572 -2.15 8.77 8.83
C ASP A 572 -1.80 9.88 9.83
N PHE A 573 -1.42 9.48 11.06
CA PHE A 573 -1.00 10.38 12.14
C PHE A 573 -2.03 11.42 12.59
N ALA A 574 -3.26 11.34 12.08
CA ALA A 574 -4.36 12.15 12.57
C ALA A 574 -4.74 11.75 14.00
N PHE A 575 -5.35 12.68 14.72
CA PHE A 575 -5.75 12.49 16.11
C PHE A 575 -7.18 12.97 16.32
N VAL A 576 -8.00 12.14 16.95
CA VAL A 576 -9.39 12.46 17.31
C VAL A 576 -9.51 12.49 18.83
N GLY A 577 -9.79 13.68 19.36
CA GLY A 577 -9.89 13.92 20.79
C GLY A 577 -11.10 13.24 21.43
N MET A 578 -11.09 13.19 22.77
CA MET A 578 -12.14 12.52 23.55
C MET A 578 -13.52 13.11 23.26
N MET A 579 -14.56 12.27 23.29
CA MET A 579 -15.97 12.68 23.16
C MET A 579 -16.32 13.44 21.85
N THR A 580 -15.44 13.35 20.84
CA THR A 580 -15.63 13.99 19.53
C THR A 580 -16.63 13.20 18.68
N ARG A 581 -17.41 13.90 17.84
CA ARG A 581 -18.31 13.33 16.84
C ARG A 581 -17.82 13.64 15.44
N ILE A 582 -17.66 12.61 14.61
CA ILE A 582 -17.32 12.74 13.19
C ILE A 582 -18.52 12.30 12.36
N MET A 583 -18.99 13.18 11.48
CA MET A 583 -20.22 12.99 10.69
C MET A 583 -19.92 12.38 9.31
N PRO A 584 -20.95 11.93 8.55
CA PRO A 584 -20.74 11.25 7.27
C PRO A 584 -20.03 12.13 6.25
N GLY A 585 -19.17 11.53 5.43
CA GLY A 585 -18.46 12.22 4.34
C GLY A 585 -17.23 13.03 4.79
N VAL A 586 -16.93 13.04 6.09
CA VAL A 586 -15.78 13.78 6.61
C VAL A 586 -14.48 13.04 6.32
N ARG A 587 -13.54 13.77 5.71
CA ARG A 587 -12.13 13.38 5.64
C ARG A 587 -11.31 14.17 6.65
N ILE A 588 -10.61 13.47 7.55
CA ILE A 588 -9.60 14.04 8.44
C ILE A 588 -8.24 13.88 7.79
N GLY A 589 -7.63 15.00 7.37
CA GLY A 589 -6.36 15.03 6.68
C GLY A 589 -5.18 14.55 7.52
N TYR A 590 -4.10 14.19 6.83
CA TYR A 590 -2.87 13.67 7.42
C TYR A 590 -2.36 14.55 8.56
N GLY A 591 -2.05 13.95 9.70
CA GLY A 591 -1.48 14.67 10.83
C GLY A 591 -2.41 15.71 11.47
N ALA A 592 -3.67 15.86 11.03
CA ALA A 592 -4.60 16.81 11.64
C ALA A 592 -4.97 16.40 13.07
N ILE A 593 -5.34 17.38 13.90
CA ILE A 593 -5.78 17.17 15.27
C ILE A 593 -7.19 17.71 15.40
N VAL A 594 -8.11 16.86 15.83
CA VAL A 594 -9.42 17.28 16.32
C VAL A 594 -9.39 17.26 17.84
N HIS A 595 -9.60 18.42 18.46
CA HIS A 595 -9.64 18.55 19.91
C HIS A 595 -10.92 17.90 20.49
N ALA A 596 -10.91 17.65 21.80
CA ALA A 596 -12.02 16.99 22.49
C ALA A 596 -13.35 17.76 22.36
N ASN A 597 -14.46 17.03 22.48
CA ASN A 597 -15.83 17.55 22.44
C ASN A 597 -16.24 18.26 21.13
N CYS A 598 -15.47 18.10 20.05
CA CYS A 598 -15.83 18.71 18.76
C CYS A 598 -16.80 17.83 17.97
N GLU A 599 -17.68 18.46 17.21
CA GLU A 599 -18.48 17.87 16.16
C GLU A 599 -17.92 18.35 14.82
N VAL A 600 -17.47 17.40 13.99
CA VAL A 600 -16.85 17.67 12.70
C VAL A 600 -17.80 17.24 11.60
N THR A 601 -18.23 18.20 10.79
CA THR A 601 -19.18 18.01 9.68
C THR A 601 -18.58 18.33 8.32
N GLN A 602 -17.35 18.84 8.28
CA GLN A 602 -16.66 19.28 7.07
C GLN A 602 -15.28 18.62 7.00
N GLU A 603 -14.70 18.57 5.80
CA GLU A 603 -13.34 18.08 5.61
C GLU A 603 -12.34 18.89 6.43
N VAL A 604 -11.35 18.19 6.99
CA VAL A 604 -10.29 18.77 7.81
C VAL A 604 -8.98 18.73 7.01
N PRO A 605 -8.36 19.88 6.71
CA PRO A 605 -7.10 19.93 5.98
C PRO A 605 -5.96 19.19 6.70
N ALA A 606 -4.95 18.74 5.94
CA ALA A 606 -3.76 18.11 6.51
C ALA A 606 -3.04 19.04 7.48
N PHE A 607 -2.63 18.52 8.64
CA PHE A 607 -2.04 19.28 9.75
C PHE A 607 -2.95 20.36 10.35
N ALA A 608 -4.23 20.46 10.02
CA ALA A 608 -5.11 21.42 10.68
C ALA A 608 -5.33 21.05 12.16
N ASN A 609 -5.43 22.07 13.02
CA ASN A 609 -5.96 21.93 14.37
C ASN A 609 -7.41 22.37 14.35
N ILE A 610 -8.33 21.44 14.63
CA ILE A 610 -9.76 21.69 14.75
C ILE A 610 -10.13 21.79 16.23
N GLY A 611 -10.60 22.96 16.63
CA GLY A 611 -11.09 23.25 17.99
C GLY A 611 -12.40 24.04 17.94
N ALA A 612 -12.73 24.79 18.99
CA ALA A 612 -13.99 25.53 19.14
C ALA A 612 -15.23 24.62 19.27
N VAL A 613 -15.53 24.20 20.50
CA VAL A 613 -16.68 23.35 20.85
C VAL A 613 -17.99 24.14 20.76
N PRO A 614 -19.13 23.55 20.30
CA PRO A 614 -19.27 22.17 19.86
C PRO A 614 -19.03 21.96 18.36
N ARG A 615 -19.20 22.95 17.49
CA ARG A 615 -18.95 22.80 16.04
C ARG A 615 -17.49 23.11 15.73
N GLY A 616 -16.71 22.06 15.44
CA GLY A 616 -15.29 22.15 15.19
C GLY A 616 -14.96 23.15 14.07
N ARG A 617 -14.05 24.08 14.34
CA ARG A 617 -13.48 25.03 13.39
C ARG A 617 -11.97 24.94 13.41
N GLN A 618 -11.34 25.25 12.28
CA GLN A 618 -9.89 25.35 12.23
C GLN A 618 -9.42 26.54 13.09
N ILE A 619 -8.62 26.24 14.10
CA ILE A 619 -8.01 27.22 15.02
C ILE A 619 -6.52 27.47 14.69
N GLY A 620 -5.94 26.71 13.77
CA GLY A 620 -4.57 26.87 13.32
C GLY A 620 -3.99 25.60 12.70
N TRP A 621 -2.65 25.52 12.67
CA TRP A 621 -1.91 24.39 12.10
C TRP A 621 -1.05 23.68 13.16
N ARG A 622 -0.95 22.35 13.06
CA ARG A 622 -0.10 21.49 13.85
C ARG A 622 1.36 21.64 13.42
N ARG A 623 2.15 22.34 14.25
CA ARG A 623 3.58 22.57 14.03
C ARG A 623 4.42 21.90 15.12
N PRO A 624 5.64 21.44 14.80
CA PRO A 624 6.54 20.90 15.81
C PRO A 624 6.98 22.01 16.77
N ARG A 625 6.96 21.74 18.09
CA ARG A 625 7.40 22.70 19.10
C ARG A 625 8.92 22.96 19.06
N ARG A 626 9.69 22.00 18.56
CA ARG A 626 11.14 22.07 18.35
C ARG A 626 11.50 21.33 17.08
N ARG A 627 12.51 21.80 16.36
CA ARG A 627 13.01 21.14 15.14
C ARG A 627 13.61 19.78 15.51
N SER A 628 13.23 18.74 14.78
CA SER A 628 13.77 17.39 14.99
C SER A 628 15.26 17.34 14.62
N PRO A 629 16.13 16.81 15.50
CA PRO A 629 17.55 16.58 15.16
C PRO A 629 17.75 15.69 13.93
N GLN A 630 16.78 14.81 13.64
CA GLN A 630 16.82 13.86 12.52
C GLN A 630 16.49 14.49 11.16
N LEU A 631 16.09 15.77 11.10
CA LEU A 631 15.87 16.49 9.83
C LEU A 631 17.17 17.02 9.21
N ASN A 632 18.28 17.02 9.96
CA ASN A 632 19.59 17.37 9.42
C ASN A 632 20.17 16.14 8.73
N GLY A 633 20.03 16.08 7.41
CA GLY A 633 20.78 15.14 6.58
C GLY A 633 22.28 15.39 6.75
N ALA A 634 23.02 14.35 7.11
CA ALA A 634 24.43 14.13 6.84
C ALA A 634 25.27 15.34 6.36
N THR A 635 25.62 16.24 7.26
CA THR A 635 26.92 16.91 7.25
C THR A 635 27.43 16.87 8.67
N GLY A 636 28.54 16.17 8.87
CA GLY A 636 29.29 16.28 10.10
C GLY A 636 29.72 17.73 10.26
N ASP A 637 29.18 18.41 11.25
CA ASP A 637 29.94 19.43 11.95
C ASP A 637 29.66 19.29 13.44
N SER A 638 30.74 19.04 14.14
CA SER A 638 30.83 18.91 15.57
C SER A 638 30.36 20.19 16.28
N ALA A 639 29.71 19.98 17.42
CA ALA A 639 29.73 20.89 18.57
C ALA A 639 29.29 22.34 18.32
N ALA A 640 28.01 22.62 18.57
CA ALA A 640 27.59 23.91 19.13
C ALA A 640 26.90 23.63 20.47
N ARG A 641 27.64 23.92 21.54
CA ARG A 641 27.15 23.96 22.92
C ARG A 641 25.86 24.76 22.97
N ALA A 642 24.85 24.20 23.63
CA ALA A 642 23.72 24.97 24.12
C ALA A 642 24.27 26.03 25.10
N VAL A 643 24.24 27.29 24.70
CA VAL A 643 24.32 28.43 25.61
C VAL A 643 22.96 28.51 26.31
N PRO A 644 22.91 28.51 27.66
CA PRO A 644 21.68 28.79 28.37
C PRO A 644 21.50 30.31 28.40
N ASP A 645 20.50 30.83 27.69
CA ASP A 645 20.10 32.22 27.90
C ASP A 645 19.40 32.36 29.25
N ALA A 646 19.92 33.32 30.00
CA ALA A 646 19.66 33.62 31.38
C ALA A 646 18.40 34.47 31.58
N ALA A 647 18.01 34.50 32.86
CA ALA A 647 17.21 35.53 33.54
C ALA A 647 15.68 35.43 33.46
N SER A 648 15.12 34.86 34.52
CA SER A 648 13.94 35.45 35.18
C SER A 648 14.27 35.52 36.68
N PRO A 649 14.03 36.66 37.36
CA PRO A 649 14.61 36.92 38.66
C PRO A 649 13.93 36.08 39.74
N SER A 650 14.77 35.56 40.63
CA SER A 650 14.41 34.93 41.89
C SER A 650 13.67 35.89 42.81
N THR A 651 12.52 35.47 43.32
CA THR A 651 12.01 35.90 44.62
C THR A 651 12.18 34.74 45.61
N PRO A 652 12.91 34.92 46.72
CA PRO A 652 12.88 33.96 47.82
C PRO A 652 11.65 34.25 48.69
N ASP A 653 10.99 33.22 49.21
CA ASP A 653 11.09 32.89 50.64
C ASP A 653 10.03 31.87 51.11
N SER A 654 10.48 31.01 52.02
CA SER A 654 9.77 30.44 53.17
C SER A 654 8.75 29.29 53.01
N SER A 655 9.29 28.09 53.23
CA SER A 655 8.91 27.19 54.34
C SER A 655 7.62 26.34 54.30
N ARG A 656 7.81 25.09 54.78
CA ARG A 656 6.83 24.06 55.19
C ARG A 656 6.19 23.28 54.03
N GLY A 657 6.17 21.96 53.98
CA GLY A 657 6.51 20.90 54.93
C GLY A 657 5.80 19.61 54.47
N SER A 658 6.35 18.46 54.87
CA SER A 658 5.76 17.12 54.95
C SER A 658 5.21 16.42 53.69
N ASP A 659 5.85 15.29 53.37
CA ASP A 659 5.26 13.95 53.25
C ASP A 659 3.78 13.83 52.84
N LEU A 660 3.51 13.07 51.77
CA LEU A 660 2.81 11.78 51.92
C LEU A 660 2.70 10.98 50.60
N VAL A 661 2.95 9.70 50.79
CA VAL A 661 2.70 8.53 49.96
C VAL A 661 1.22 8.40 49.56
N ARG A 662 0.94 8.16 48.27
CA ARG A 662 0.12 7.05 47.75
C ARG A 662 0.10 7.00 46.22
#